data_AF-A0A0L0HVQ2-F1
#
_entry.id   AF-A0A0L0HVQ2-F1
#
_cell.length_a   1.000
_cell.length_b   1.000
_cell.length_c   1.000
_cell.angle_alpha   90.00
_cell.angle_beta   90.00
_cell.angle_gamma   90.00
#
_symmetry.space_group_name_H-M   'P 1'
#
loop_
_entity.id
_entity.type
_entity.pdbx_description
1 polymer ?
#
loop_
_entity_poly.entity_id
_entity_poly.type
_entity_poly.pdbx_seq_one_letter_code
_entity_poly.pdbx_strand_id
1 'polypeptide(L)'
;MTSPDYAALVAEVTDEAAATVTDILHSENTLNAIPARNEEPWQPRTSENRRASFDFSTQSNSTNDSTCGSLSLTHSPALDDIRTVTSNLLAHNSVDTRVAAIHRLASYPSADLLCGEFWKDTKEGLAIALSDADPRVVIVGLRVLARAFKAAPPHMTGDIYLCLVMHLKNAFTTGPHRKIADGLLIEDPKVKLTLRKFRLLNQFQKEITSCWIRYPESHIKDIMIATFQLLSPSLSPGKPSGTFPSAIIDATTDTSALYITPLHYLSILDTRASWFEKWMISQFGRSQVISAFVETGLLANFAAQFLGHAATLLHTASALAQASDEVLVMDVEATEDPDDLALRKKIIMDDIKYAHFLHVLVVLSKLSVFDGGRQCFPIRVEKGLLGSGGPALIGLLTDSTNAELEFGEGTSISLSIRGFTKILIKLMCHCSRAGLSVNGQEDIDKHQDVEGLKLSKFISRLLKDVTVIDKECDQRLFKNDILQELIEPLRLVTEGKKGTRLLEEGSLLDIAETLSNIVATDDGRRFVLQMEGGNVCSDNNADTSLPVHKNPNPTSLLEAVVALVKQTVSTAFSSPRFIKLVGAYVFFLRQLYRTCDGLRRLQQYKLHEVLAKTLEDAKWKNDQHADISMLRKEWSAIAVDNLLNFAGTPKGVLLLQLSGSMVPCVAYMFHRYEKKMQVSKCEKFGYGVLVSQISTTKPGMQALYATGLIRSFFSDLWAVLEYDGSLDTAIPHAEPLDDHITKKMIANLLKAFASFPGLIAILEAEHGKAMGKETLHYLMNCIILGKADNHAGDGPADVIEESHLIGLRILKLLTSSLDSFILLQSYFKFQESLLAMQRFAHTDGTSTCVIDEATLLRTHILVATYAVGGPEERILPPTQLHEALSRATCMVTQFPIPKQYMPDRTIQSVASLRACSELREAAFKLDTSPTDIALSDMQKTAWNLIRNGALSADYLGLGSVLLEIQRALKKLPESKRAAFGWNLLPNGIGPDGNVKVTCEVTECDIIGVRLATRYAMRYLPSKSEEAVHQDLTDLLQRCRSMLKSYRIPQPMLGSADTGFNGFDWFLSTMYILTDGNVSTVTEFAIGFLTFMPSMYVWPQRSYGCTPSTGDRVEIPLIYSTCCHLIEWILETELPSVFSAFTLSGCTPSQICQRWLRELFWNVLPLSEIANYVLLCMALGIDYQVYYCISLLRHNASHVLRATREQELITFLNEGHHVGALFSTGQYLMYMGDLEKKYRHIVLQEMTSAVGLH
;
A
#
# COMPACT_ATOMS: atom_id res chain seq x y z
N MET A 1 -34.95 29.04 2.65
CA MET A 1 -33.74 29.27 1.82
C MET A 1 -33.61 28.13 0.82
N THR A 2 -33.28 28.40 -0.45
CA THR A 2 -32.89 27.33 -1.38
C THR A 2 -31.44 26.89 -1.06
N SER A 3 -31.07 25.66 -1.42
CA SER A 3 -29.73 25.09 -1.21
C SER A 3 -28.56 25.96 -1.68
N PRO A 4 -28.58 26.55 -2.90
CA PRO A 4 -27.55 27.47 -3.33
C PRO A 4 -27.58 28.76 -2.52
N ASP A 5 -28.72 29.24 -2.04
CA ASP A 5 -28.77 30.44 -1.19
C ASP A 5 -28.17 30.19 0.19
N TYR A 6 -28.29 28.98 0.76
CA TYR A 6 -27.67 28.65 2.05
C TYR A 6 -26.17 28.41 1.91
N ALA A 7 -25.75 27.67 0.89
CA ALA A 7 -24.32 27.50 0.60
C ALA A 7 -23.67 28.82 0.18
N ALA A 8 -24.35 29.65 -0.60
CA ALA A 8 -23.91 31.00 -0.96
C ALA A 8 -23.99 31.94 0.23
N LEU A 9 -24.97 31.83 1.14
CA LEU A 9 -25.00 32.65 2.36
C LEU A 9 -23.92 32.22 3.34
N VAL A 10 -23.65 30.92 3.51
CA VAL A 10 -22.53 30.44 4.34
C VAL A 10 -21.21 30.80 3.68
N ALA A 11 -21.08 30.61 2.35
CA ALA A 11 -19.91 31.02 1.56
C ALA A 11 -19.70 32.53 1.60
N GLU A 12 -20.73 33.36 1.42
CA GLU A 12 -20.73 34.82 1.58
C GLU A 12 -20.42 35.18 3.03
N VAL A 13 -21.00 34.50 4.02
CA VAL A 13 -20.68 34.65 5.45
C VAL A 13 -19.32 34.03 5.79
N THR A 14 -18.61 33.37 4.89
CA THR A 14 -17.21 32.95 5.04
C THR A 14 -16.24 33.72 4.11
N ASP A 15 -16.72 34.32 3.03
CA ASP A 15 -15.96 34.99 1.96
C ASP A 15 -16.05 36.52 2.12
N GLU A 16 -17.25 37.08 2.38
CA GLU A 16 -17.42 38.44 2.96
C GLU A 16 -16.70 38.49 4.33
N ALA A 17 -16.48 37.34 4.97
CA ALA A 17 -15.73 37.15 6.22
C ALA A 17 -14.20 37.06 6.07
N ALA A 18 -13.72 36.33 5.07
CA ALA A 18 -12.31 36.27 4.70
C ALA A 18 -11.84 37.62 4.14
N ALA A 19 -12.69 38.26 3.33
CA ALA A 19 -12.57 39.64 2.92
C ALA A 19 -12.59 40.60 4.11
N THR A 20 -13.32 40.30 5.20
CA THR A 20 -13.30 41.21 6.37
C THR A 20 -11.95 41.21 7.07
N VAL A 21 -11.16 40.13 7.12
CA VAL A 21 -9.83 40.18 7.76
C VAL A 21 -8.84 40.98 6.91
N THR A 22 -8.94 40.87 5.59
CA THR A 22 -8.17 41.67 4.63
C THR A 22 -8.63 43.14 4.62
N ASP A 23 -9.94 43.44 4.65
CA ASP A 23 -10.51 44.79 4.77
C ASP A 23 -10.30 45.42 6.17
N ILE A 24 -10.24 44.58 7.21
CA ILE A 24 -9.81 44.99 8.55
C ILE A 24 -8.34 45.44 8.48
N LEU A 25 -7.52 44.86 7.60
CA LEU A 25 -6.10 45.22 7.46
C LEU A 25 -5.80 46.29 6.39
N HIS A 26 -6.64 46.48 5.36
CA HIS A 26 -6.28 47.24 4.12
C HIS A 26 -6.83 48.67 3.95
N SER A 27 -7.56 49.26 4.91
CA SER A 27 -8.05 50.65 4.76
C SER A 27 -6.99 51.74 5.04
N GLU A 28 -5.81 51.66 4.43
CA GLU A 28 -4.66 52.54 4.75
C GLU A 28 -4.46 53.77 3.83
N ASN A 29 -5.15 53.91 2.68
CA ASN A 29 -4.65 54.81 1.62
C ASN A 29 -5.53 55.99 1.12
N THR A 30 -6.51 56.50 1.87
CA THR A 30 -7.34 57.62 1.36
C THR A 30 -7.13 59.00 1.99
N LEU A 31 -6.13 59.21 2.85
CA LEU A 31 -5.94 60.54 3.50
C LEU A 31 -4.63 61.27 3.20
N ASN A 32 -3.69 60.68 2.45
CA ASN A 32 -2.40 61.33 2.13
C ASN A 32 -2.13 61.35 0.62
N ALA A 33 -2.67 62.34 -0.10
CA ALA A 33 -2.18 62.68 -1.44
C ALA A 33 -2.29 64.20 -1.70
N ILE A 34 -1.17 64.89 -1.58
CA ILE A 34 -0.95 66.27 -2.06
C ILE A 34 -0.59 66.18 -3.56
N PRO A 35 -1.12 67.05 -4.45
CA PRO A 35 -0.85 66.95 -5.87
C PRO A 35 0.45 67.69 -6.24
N ALA A 36 1.38 67.01 -6.90
CA ALA A 36 2.53 67.64 -7.57
C ALA A 36 2.61 67.20 -9.03
N ARG A 37 2.91 68.19 -9.89
CA ARG A 37 2.84 68.24 -11.35
C ARG A 37 4.02 67.56 -12.08
N ASN A 38 3.70 67.04 -13.27
CA ASN A 38 4.42 66.97 -14.57
C ASN A 38 5.90 66.55 -14.64
N GLU A 39 6.20 65.46 -15.38
CA GLU A 39 6.77 65.45 -16.75
C GLU A 39 7.00 64.01 -17.30
N GLU A 40 6.22 63.62 -18.34
CA GLU A 40 6.58 62.99 -19.65
C GLU A 40 7.45 61.67 -19.77
N PRO A 41 7.38 60.89 -20.89
CA PRO A 41 6.83 59.51 -20.87
C PRO A 41 7.68 58.44 -21.58
N TRP A 42 7.70 57.18 -21.10
CA TRP A 42 8.10 56.00 -21.91
C TRP A 42 7.33 54.73 -21.51
N GLN A 43 6.73 54.06 -22.52
CA GLN A 43 5.96 52.81 -22.44
C GLN A 43 6.86 51.54 -22.43
N PRO A 44 6.32 50.31 -22.50
CA PRO A 44 5.99 49.44 -21.38
C PRO A 44 6.90 48.20 -21.34
N ARG A 45 7.48 47.88 -20.18
CA ARG A 45 8.08 46.56 -19.96
C ARG A 45 7.11 45.69 -19.17
N THR A 46 6.70 44.61 -19.80
CA THR A 46 5.99 43.45 -19.24
C THR A 46 6.68 42.96 -17.97
N SER A 47 6.14 43.32 -16.80
CA SER A 47 6.42 42.64 -15.54
C SER A 47 5.32 41.62 -15.30
N GLU A 48 5.70 40.35 -15.34
CA GLU A 48 4.90 39.23 -14.88
C GLU A 48 4.24 39.55 -13.53
N ASN A 49 2.93 39.33 -13.46
CA ASN A 49 2.14 39.39 -12.23
C ASN A 49 2.68 38.38 -11.21
N ARG A 50 3.65 38.79 -10.39
CA ARG A 50 3.82 38.21 -9.06
C ARG A 50 2.62 38.65 -8.24
N ARG A 51 1.57 37.82 -8.18
CA ARG A 51 0.63 37.83 -7.07
C ARG A 51 1.46 37.64 -5.80
N ALA A 52 1.70 38.72 -5.04
CA ALA A 52 2.15 38.58 -3.68
C ALA A 52 1.12 37.71 -2.94
N SER A 53 1.52 36.56 -2.40
CA SER A 53 0.64 35.77 -1.55
C SER A 53 0.44 36.52 -0.24
N PHE A 54 -0.75 37.09 -0.08
CA PHE A 54 -1.16 37.84 1.12
C PHE A 54 -1.66 36.86 2.20
N ASP A 55 -0.76 36.09 2.80
CA ASP A 55 -1.11 35.18 3.90
C ASP A 55 -1.09 35.91 5.27
N PHE A 56 -2.05 35.59 6.14
CA PHE A 56 -2.16 36.09 7.53
C PHE A 56 -1.14 35.43 8.49
N SER A 57 -0.12 34.73 7.97
CA SER A 57 0.85 34.00 8.78
C SER A 57 1.69 34.93 9.66
N THR A 58 1.95 34.48 10.89
CA THR A 58 3.03 35.05 11.72
C THR A 58 4.36 34.77 10.99
N GLN A 59 5.24 35.77 10.88
CA GLN A 59 6.50 35.60 10.14
C GLN A 59 7.29 34.41 10.67
N SER A 60 7.52 33.41 9.81
CA SER A 60 8.45 32.32 10.05
C SER A 60 9.88 32.87 10.01
N ASN A 61 10.44 33.21 11.16
CA ASN A 61 11.81 33.77 11.29
C ASN A 61 12.93 32.73 11.05
N SER A 62 12.82 31.91 9.99
CA SER A 62 13.96 31.08 9.53
C SER A 62 14.85 31.80 8.52
N THR A 63 14.55 33.06 8.16
CA THR A 63 15.47 33.94 7.46
C THR A 63 15.83 35.10 8.40
N ASN A 64 17.13 35.29 8.62
CA ASN A 64 17.71 36.44 9.32
C ASN A 64 17.54 37.73 8.49
N ASP A 65 16.33 38.03 8.02
CA ASP A 65 16.02 39.35 7.51
C ASP A 65 15.68 40.24 8.70
N SER A 66 16.73 40.88 9.20
CA SER A 66 16.67 42.04 10.06
C SER A 66 15.90 43.17 9.38
N THR A 67 14.57 43.05 9.37
CA THR A 67 13.66 44.19 9.26
C THR A 67 13.11 44.48 10.65
N CYS A 68 14.03 44.79 11.57
CA CYS A 68 13.72 45.80 12.56
C CYS A 68 13.40 47.03 11.72
N GLY A 69 12.11 47.34 11.58
CA GLY A 69 11.66 48.50 10.84
C GLY A 69 12.51 49.68 11.27
N SER A 70 13.08 50.39 10.29
CA SER A 70 13.69 51.70 10.47
C SER A 70 12.97 52.41 11.61
N LEU A 71 13.69 52.67 12.71
CA LEU A 71 13.22 53.46 13.83
C LEU A 71 12.88 54.85 13.30
N SER A 72 11.69 55.00 12.72
CA SER A 72 11.09 56.30 12.51
C SER A 72 10.76 56.79 13.90
N LEU A 73 11.58 57.71 14.41
CA LEU A 73 11.36 58.54 15.60
C LEU A 73 10.12 59.43 15.41
N THR A 74 8.96 58.83 15.18
CA THR A 74 7.68 59.50 15.28
C THR A 74 7.18 59.32 16.69
N HIS A 75 7.41 60.34 17.52
CA HIS A 75 6.81 60.61 18.83
C HIS A 75 6.16 59.40 19.54
N SER A 76 6.90 58.72 20.43
CA SER A 76 6.29 57.86 21.43
C SER A 76 5.22 58.66 22.20
N PRO A 77 4.01 58.10 22.43
CA PRO A 77 2.97 58.79 23.16
C PRO A 77 3.46 59.18 24.56
N ALA A 78 3.04 60.35 25.07
CA ALA A 78 3.27 60.69 26.47
C ALA A 78 2.48 59.70 27.35
N LEU A 79 2.99 59.37 28.54
CA LEU A 79 2.42 58.34 29.42
C LEU A 79 0.92 58.58 29.76
N ASP A 80 0.48 59.83 29.70
CA ASP A 80 -0.90 60.25 29.95
C ASP A 80 -1.83 60.14 28.72
N ASP A 81 -1.29 60.04 27.50
CA ASP A 81 -2.08 60.04 26.27
C ASP A 81 -2.88 58.75 26.06
N ILE A 82 -2.30 57.58 26.36
CA ILE A 82 -3.03 56.30 26.23
C ILE A 82 -4.09 56.19 27.32
N ARG A 83 -3.81 56.68 28.54
CA ARG A 83 -4.78 56.70 29.64
C ARG A 83 -5.95 57.63 29.36
N THR A 84 -5.70 58.80 28.77
CA THR A 84 -6.76 59.73 28.36
C THR A 84 -7.58 59.16 27.20
N VAL A 85 -6.95 58.49 26.23
CA VAL A 85 -7.66 57.76 25.17
C VAL A 85 -8.54 56.66 25.75
N THR A 86 -8.04 55.86 26.72
CA THR A 86 -8.82 54.83 27.40
C THR A 86 -9.96 55.41 28.23
N SER A 87 -9.77 56.52 28.94
CA SER A 87 -10.88 57.20 29.64
C SER A 87 -11.94 57.74 28.70
N ASN A 88 -11.53 58.21 27.51
CA ASN A 88 -12.44 58.70 26.48
C ASN A 88 -13.28 57.59 25.83
N LEU A 89 -12.90 56.32 25.98
CA LEU A 89 -13.69 55.15 25.54
C LEU A 89 -14.81 54.75 26.51
N LEU A 90 -14.88 55.35 27.71
CA LEU A 90 -15.90 54.99 28.70
C LEU A 90 -17.31 55.37 28.22
N ALA A 91 -18.29 54.52 28.56
CA ALA A 91 -19.66 54.60 28.04
C ALA A 91 -20.41 55.91 28.38
N HIS A 92 -19.96 56.68 29.39
CA HIS A 92 -20.55 57.96 29.76
C HIS A 92 -20.19 59.11 28.79
N ASN A 93 -19.18 58.92 27.93
CA ASN A 93 -18.79 59.91 26.93
C ASN A 93 -19.64 59.82 25.66
N SER A 94 -19.72 60.92 24.88
CA SER A 94 -20.49 60.92 23.63
C SER A 94 -19.95 59.95 22.60
N VAL A 95 -20.81 59.42 21.72
CA VAL A 95 -20.44 58.41 20.71
C VAL A 95 -19.30 58.92 19.82
N ASP A 96 -19.33 60.18 19.39
CA ASP A 96 -18.27 60.77 18.56
C ASP A 96 -16.93 60.87 19.30
N THR A 97 -16.96 61.11 20.63
CA THR A 97 -15.75 61.11 21.47
C THR A 97 -15.15 59.72 21.57
N ARG A 98 -15.99 58.68 21.73
CA ARG A 98 -15.55 57.28 21.80
C ARG A 98 -15.02 56.77 20.45
N VAL A 99 -15.67 57.17 19.35
CA VAL A 99 -15.21 56.87 17.98
C VAL A 99 -13.87 57.56 17.70
N ALA A 100 -13.73 58.84 18.04
CA ALA A 100 -12.45 59.55 17.91
C ALA A 100 -11.35 58.92 18.77
N ALA A 101 -11.68 58.49 20.00
CA ALA A 101 -10.74 57.82 20.89
C ALA A 101 -10.25 56.48 20.34
N ILE A 102 -11.13 55.62 19.81
CA ILE A 102 -10.70 54.32 19.25
C ILE A 102 -9.90 54.50 17.95
N HIS A 103 -10.23 55.51 17.13
CA HIS A 103 -9.44 55.84 15.94
C HIS A 103 -8.07 56.40 16.32
N ARG A 104 -7.99 57.18 17.41
CA ARG A 104 -6.72 57.62 17.97
C ARG A 104 -5.90 56.44 18.48
N LEU A 105 -6.51 55.49 19.18
CA LEU A 105 -5.85 54.26 19.61
C LEU A 105 -5.33 53.44 18.42
N ALA A 106 -6.12 53.34 17.35
CA ALA A 106 -5.75 52.64 16.12
C ALA A 106 -4.62 53.33 15.34
N SER A 107 -4.43 54.64 15.52
CA SER A 107 -3.37 55.40 14.85
C SER A 107 -1.96 55.10 15.38
N TYR A 108 -1.83 54.53 16.58
CA TYR A 108 -0.53 54.17 17.15
C TYR A 108 0.09 52.94 16.44
N PRO A 109 1.43 52.90 16.25
CA PRO A 109 2.15 51.71 15.79
C PRO A 109 1.92 50.49 16.70
N SER A 110 1.89 49.29 16.12
CA SER A 110 1.71 48.05 16.89
C SER A 110 2.80 47.83 17.95
N ALA A 111 4.03 48.28 17.69
CA ALA A 111 5.14 48.18 18.63
C ALA A 111 4.89 48.99 19.91
N ASP A 112 4.28 50.18 19.80
CA ASP A 112 3.98 51.06 20.94
C ASP A 112 2.81 50.53 21.76
N LEU A 113 1.78 50.00 21.09
CA LEU A 113 0.61 49.38 21.74
C LEU A 113 0.99 48.13 22.55
N LEU A 114 2.02 47.41 22.11
CA LEU A 114 2.52 46.19 22.74
C LEU A 114 3.67 46.44 23.73
N CYS A 115 4.05 47.69 23.96
CA CYS A 115 5.08 48.02 24.94
C CYS A 115 4.58 47.67 26.36
N GLY A 116 5.44 47.06 27.18
CA GLY A 116 5.08 46.61 28.54
C GLY A 116 4.56 47.73 29.46
N GLU A 117 4.99 48.98 29.25
CA GLU A 117 4.51 50.14 30.00
C GLU A 117 3.08 50.55 29.65
N PHE A 118 2.65 50.31 28.41
CA PHE A 118 1.34 50.75 27.88
C PHE A 118 0.34 49.61 27.67
N TRP A 119 0.80 48.36 27.67
CA TRP A 119 -0.03 47.20 27.35
C TRP A 119 -1.20 47.04 28.33
N LYS A 120 -1.00 47.33 29.62
CA LYS A 120 -2.08 47.26 30.63
C LYS A 120 -3.23 48.21 30.29
N ASP A 121 -2.91 49.48 30.02
CA ASP A 121 -3.88 50.53 29.71
C ASP A 121 -4.51 50.32 28.31
N THR A 122 -3.73 49.78 27.37
CA THR A 122 -4.21 49.39 26.02
C THR A 122 -5.17 48.22 26.08
N LYS A 123 -4.86 47.19 26.89
CA LYS A 123 -5.70 46.02 27.13
C LYS A 123 -7.05 46.42 27.75
N GLU A 124 -7.03 47.33 28.72
CA GLU A 124 -8.24 47.89 29.32
C GLU A 124 -9.07 48.68 28.29
N GLY A 125 -8.44 49.56 27.51
CA GLY A 125 -9.11 50.29 26.43
C GLY A 125 -9.73 49.37 25.38
N LEU A 126 -9.04 48.30 24.99
CA LEU A 126 -9.57 47.29 24.07
C LEU A 126 -10.75 46.51 24.66
N ALA A 127 -10.71 46.16 25.95
CA ALA A 127 -11.82 45.47 26.62
C ALA A 127 -13.09 46.35 26.66
N ILE A 128 -12.93 47.66 26.91
CA ILE A 128 -14.02 48.63 26.87
C ILE A 128 -14.55 48.78 25.43
N ALA A 129 -13.66 48.96 24.45
CA ALA A 129 -14.03 49.15 23.05
C ALA A 129 -14.76 47.92 22.45
N LEU A 130 -14.35 46.70 22.80
CA LEU A 130 -15.02 45.47 22.37
C LEU A 130 -16.43 45.30 22.98
N SER A 131 -16.69 45.97 24.10
CA SER A 131 -17.96 45.94 24.85
C SER A 131 -18.88 47.12 24.50
N ASP A 132 -18.48 48.03 23.61
CA ASP A 132 -19.27 49.20 23.23
C ASP A 132 -20.57 48.81 22.50
N ALA A 133 -21.60 49.64 22.66
CA ALA A 133 -22.89 49.49 21.98
C ALA A 133 -22.82 49.92 20.50
N ASP A 134 -21.89 50.80 20.13
CA ASP A 134 -21.73 51.28 18.75
C ASP A 134 -20.80 50.35 17.94
N PRO A 135 -21.28 49.77 16.81
CA PRO A 135 -20.49 48.87 15.99
C PRO A 135 -19.19 49.49 15.44
N ARG A 136 -19.15 50.82 15.21
CA ARG A 136 -17.96 51.51 14.69
C ARG A 136 -16.80 51.41 15.67
N VAL A 137 -17.08 51.49 16.97
CA VAL A 137 -16.07 51.36 18.02
C VAL A 137 -15.54 49.93 18.10
N VAL A 138 -16.45 48.95 18.11
CA VAL A 138 -16.10 47.53 18.21
C VAL A 138 -15.30 47.04 16.99
N ILE A 139 -15.66 47.47 15.77
CA ILE A 139 -14.96 47.08 14.53
C ILE A 139 -13.51 47.59 14.54
N VAL A 140 -13.30 48.86 14.92
CA VAL A 140 -11.94 49.41 15.04
C VAL A 140 -11.17 48.74 16.16
N GLY A 141 -11.80 48.41 17.30
CA GLY A 141 -11.18 47.62 18.37
C GLY A 141 -10.72 46.24 17.89
N LEU A 142 -11.55 45.51 17.15
CA LEU A 142 -11.20 44.22 16.55
C LEU A 142 -10.03 44.33 15.56
N ARG A 143 -9.98 45.44 14.80
CA ARG A 143 -8.86 45.75 13.90
C ARG A 143 -7.54 45.92 14.64
N VAL A 144 -7.56 46.70 15.72
CA VAL A 144 -6.38 46.91 16.56
C VAL A 144 -5.91 45.57 17.16
N LEU A 145 -6.82 44.73 17.65
CA LEU A 145 -6.52 43.38 18.14
C LEU A 145 -5.91 42.46 17.09
N ALA A 146 -6.47 42.43 15.88
CA ALA A 146 -5.94 41.62 14.77
C ALA A 146 -4.52 42.06 14.37
N ARG A 147 -4.31 43.37 14.26
CA ARG A 147 -3.00 43.96 13.94
C ARG A 147 -1.98 43.70 15.05
N ALA A 148 -2.40 43.82 16.31
CA ALA A 148 -1.57 43.51 17.47
C ALA A 148 -1.15 42.03 17.47
N PHE A 149 -2.08 41.11 17.24
CA PHE A 149 -1.78 39.67 17.20
C PHE A 149 -0.77 39.32 16.09
N LYS A 150 -0.90 39.92 14.90
CA LYS A 150 0.01 39.69 13.77
C LYS A 150 1.42 40.24 14.01
N ALA A 151 1.52 41.39 14.69
CA ALA A 151 2.80 42.08 14.93
C ALA A 151 3.48 41.68 16.24
N ALA A 152 2.78 40.97 17.14
CA ALA A 152 3.28 40.69 18.46
C ALA A 152 4.40 39.64 18.49
N PRO A 153 5.38 39.80 19.39
CA PRO A 153 6.34 38.75 19.66
C PRO A 153 5.66 37.54 20.32
N PRO A 154 6.21 36.32 20.19
CA PRO A 154 5.56 35.11 20.67
C PRO A 154 5.08 35.19 22.12
N HIS A 155 5.91 35.69 23.04
CA HIS A 155 5.54 35.76 24.46
C HIS A 155 4.31 36.65 24.76
N MET A 156 3.89 37.53 23.84
CA MET A 156 2.70 38.38 24.00
C MET A 156 1.48 37.89 23.21
N THR A 157 1.66 37.06 22.18
CA THR A 157 0.53 36.60 21.34
C THR A 157 -0.50 35.80 22.14
N GLY A 158 -0.09 35.08 23.20
CA GLY A 158 -0.98 34.40 24.13
C GLY A 158 -1.87 35.34 24.94
N ASP A 159 -1.31 36.45 25.43
CA ASP A 159 -2.08 37.45 26.19
C ASP A 159 -3.12 38.18 25.32
N ILE A 160 -2.75 38.50 24.07
CA ILE A 160 -3.66 39.12 23.09
C ILE A 160 -4.82 38.18 22.76
N TYR A 161 -4.52 36.89 22.58
CA TYR A 161 -5.52 35.85 22.40
C TYR A 161 -6.50 35.79 23.58
N LEU A 162 -5.97 35.76 24.81
CA LEU A 162 -6.77 35.72 26.03
C LEU A 162 -7.67 36.96 26.19
N CYS A 163 -7.26 38.14 25.71
CA CYS A 163 -8.13 39.33 25.73
C CYS A 163 -9.45 39.10 25.01
N LEU A 164 -9.40 38.50 23.81
CA LEU A 164 -10.60 38.21 23.02
C LEU A 164 -11.44 37.08 23.64
N VAL A 165 -10.79 36.03 24.15
CA VAL A 165 -11.47 34.91 24.83
C VAL A 165 -12.21 35.38 26.07
N MET A 166 -11.55 36.15 26.94
CA MET A 166 -12.14 36.65 28.18
C MET A 166 -13.27 37.66 27.91
N HIS A 167 -13.12 38.50 26.89
CA HIS A 167 -14.20 39.37 26.42
C HIS A 167 -15.44 38.58 26.00
N LEU A 168 -15.26 37.55 25.17
CA LEU A 168 -16.36 36.69 24.71
C LEU A 168 -16.98 35.90 25.88
N LYS A 169 -16.16 35.41 26.81
CA LYS A 169 -16.65 34.70 28.00
C LYS A 169 -17.55 35.61 28.83
N ASN A 170 -17.10 36.84 29.09
CA ASN A 170 -17.89 37.83 29.83
C ASN A 170 -19.19 38.18 29.07
N ALA A 171 -19.10 38.43 27.76
CA ALA A 171 -20.27 38.77 26.93
C ALA A 171 -21.37 37.71 26.97
N PHE A 172 -21.01 36.42 27.06
CA PHE A 172 -21.98 35.33 27.18
C PHE A 172 -22.36 35.00 28.63
N THR A 173 -21.63 35.45 29.65
CA THR A 173 -22.09 35.36 31.05
C THR A 173 -23.10 36.44 31.43
N THR A 174 -22.97 37.65 30.88
CA THR A 174 -23.74 38.83 31.31
C THR A 174 -24.77 39.33 30.29
N GLY A 175 -24.70 38.83 29.04
CA GLY A 175 -25.53 39.31 27.93
C GLY A 175 -26.89 38.61 27.81
N PRO A 176 -27.84 39.19 27.06
CA PRO A 176 -29.12 38.55 26.78
C PRO A 176 -28.92 37.31 25.89
N HIS A 177 -29.45 36.17 26.33
CA HIS A 177 -29.32 34.90 25.64
C HIS A 177 -30.42 34.72 24.59
N ARG A 178 -30.04 34.35 23.37
CA ARG A 178 -30.98 34.04 22.29
C ARG A 178 -31.37 32.57 22.34
N LYS A 179 -32.63 32.25 22.07
CA LYS A 179 -33.07 30.86 22.00
C LYS A 179 -32.66 30.24 20.66
N ILE A 180 -32.29 28.97 20.67
CA ILE A 180 -31.95 28.22 19.45
C ILE A 180 -33.19 28.08 18.55
N ALA A 181 -34.39 28.00 19.14
CA ALA A 181 -35.67 27.95 18.42
C ALA A 181 -35.92 29.16 17.52
N ASP A 182 -35.38 30.33 17.88
CA ASP A 182 -35.58 31.57 17.13
C ASP A 182 -34.71 31.63 15.86
N GLY A 183 -33.73 30.73 15.70
CA GLY A 183 -32.76 30.75 14.61
C GLY A 183 -31.76 31.93 14.68
N LEU A 184 -30.93 32.08 13.65
CA LEU A 184 -29.95 33.17 13.52
C LEU A 184 -30.23 33.98 12.25
N LEU A 185 -30.75 35.20 12.42
CA LEU A 185 -30.88 36.19 11.36
C LEU A 185 -29.53 36.88 11.14
N ILE A 186 -28.91 36.67 9.98
CA ILE A 186 -27.54 37.15 9.71
C ILE A 186 -27.50 38.67 9.55
N GLU A 187 -28.59 39.28 9.07
CA GLU A 187 -28.69 40.73 8.91
C GLU A 187 -28.86 41.50 10.23
N ASP A 188 -29.14 40.81 11.34
CA ASP A 188 -29.17 41.44 12.65
C ASP A 188 -27.77 42.00 12.98
N PRO A 189 -27.62 43.32 13.20
CA PRO A 189 -26.32 43.94 13.44
C PRO A 189 -25.59 43.37 14.65
N LYS A 190 -26.32 42.88 15.68
CA LYS A 190 -25.72 42.22 16.85
C LYS A 190 -25.17 40.83 16.50
N VAL A 191 -25.85 40.09 15.62
CA VAL A 191 -25.39 38.77 15.13
C VAL A 191 -24.17 38.94 14.23
N LYS A 192 -24.23 39.86 13.26
CA LYS A 192 -23.10 40.17 12.37
C LYS A 192 -21.85 40.59 13.16
N LEU A 193 -22.02 41.39 14.20
CA LEU A 193 -20.91 41.79 15.08
C LEU A 193 -20.36 40.64 15.92
N THR A 194 -21.23 39.77 16.44
CA THR A 194 -20.81 38.59 17.22
C THR A 194 -20.08 37.58 16.35
N LEU A 195 -20.56 37.32 15.12
CA LEU A 195 -19.88 36.48 14.13
C LEU A 195 -18.49 37.03 13.79
N ARG A 196 -18.33 38.37 13.64
CA ARG A 196 -17.00 38.99 13.45
C ARG A 196 -16.04 38.71 14.60
N LYS A 197 -16.51 38.74 15.86
CA LYS A 197 -15.69 38.40 17.04
C LYS A 197 -15.24 36.93 17.02
N PHE A 198 -16.15 35.99 16.75
CA PHE A 198 -15.81 34.56 16.67
C PHE A 198 -14.95 34.20 15.46
N ARG A 199 -15.07 34.91 14.33
CA ARG A 199 -14.19 34.75 13.16
C ARG A 199 -12.74 35.09 13.52
N LEU A 200 -12.53 36.24 14.17
CA LEU A 200 -11.19 36.64 14.62
C LEU A 200 -10.64 35.64 15.63
N LEU A 201 -11.46 35.17 16.57
CA LEU A 201 -11.08 34.13 17.53
C LEU A 201 -10.66 32.84 16.81
N ASN A 202 -11.45 32.36 15.86
CA ASN A 202 -11.16 31.14 15.10
C ASN A 202 -9.84 31.27 14.32
N GLN A 203 -9.58 32.43 13.72
CA GLN A 203 -8.32 32.70 13.05
C GLN A 203 -7.15 32.67 14.04
N PHE A 204 -7.28 33.31 15.21
CA PHE A 204 -6.24 33.24 16.22
C PHE A 204 -6.02 31.81 16.72
N GLN A 205 -7.08 31.02 16.93
CA GLN A 205 -6.97 29.61 17.32
C GLN A 205 -6.17 28.80 16.29
N LYS A 206 -6.30 29.11 15.00
CA LYS A 206 -5.56 28.43 13.94
C LYS A 206 -4.08 28.83 13.86
N GLU A 207 -3.72 30.05 14.26
CA GLU A 207 -2.35 30.57 14.15
C GLU A 207 -1.52 30.40 15.43
N ILE A 208 -2.16 30.40 16.60
CA ILE A 208 -1.47 30.35 17.91
C ILE A 208 -0.62 29.09 18.10
N THR A 209 -0.93 28.01 17.37
CA THR A 209 -0.18 26.74 17.44
C THR A 209 1.26 26.84 16.93
N SER A 210 1.56 27.81 16.06
CA SER A 210 2.92 28.11 15.60
C SER A 210 3.84 28.58 16.74
N CYS A 211 3.27 29.10 17.82
CA CYS A 211 3.99 29.67 18.95
C CYS A 211 4.14 28.72 20.15
N TRP A 212 3.53 27.52 20.14
CA TRP A 212 3.51 26.62 21.30
C TRP A 212 4.87 26.29 21.90
N ILE A 213 5.88 26.03 21.06
CA ILE A 213 7.23 25.67 21.52
C ILE A 213 7.91 26.84 22.25
N ARG A 214 7.45 28.08 22.02
CA ARG A 214 8.04 29.30 22.57
C ARG A 214 7.37 29.76 23.88
N TYR A 215 6.29 29.12 24.30
CA TYR A 215 5.53 29.50 25.49
C TYR A 215 5.91 28.62 26.68
N PRO A 216 5.90 29.17 27.91
CA PRO A 216 5.88 28.33 29.11
C PRO A 216 4.67 27.40 29.10
N GLU A 217 4.85 26.15 29.54
CA GLU A 217 3.77 25.14 29.55
C GLU A 217 2.53 25.63 30.34
N SER A 218 2.73 26.33 31.46
CA SER A 218 1.65 26.91 32.26
C SER A 218 0.79 27.89 31.45
N HIS A 219 1.42 28.71 30.61
CA HIS A 219 0.73 29.72 29.81
C HIS A 219 -0.11 29.08 28.69
N ILE A 220 0.39 28.01 28.08
CA ILE A 220 -0.36 27.23 27.07
C ILE A 220 -1.56 26.57 27.72
N LYS A 221 -1.37 25.99 28.91
CA LYS A 221 -2.44 25.38 29.70
C LYS A 221 -3.52 26.41 30.05
N ASP A 222 -3.15 27.61 30.48
CA ASP A 222 -4.08 28.70 30.78
C ASP A 222 -4.90 29.10 29.54
N ILE A 223 -4.26 29.21 28.37
CA ILE A 223 -4.92 29.48 27.10
C ILE A 223 -5.96 28.40 26.79
N MET A 224 -5.57 27.12 26.85
CA MET A 224 -6.48 26.01 26.54
C MET A 224 -7.65 25.93 27.53
N ILE A 225 -7.39 26.11 28.83
CA ILE A 225 -8.43 26.12 29.86
C ILE A 225 -9.40 27.28 29.64
N ALA A 226 -8.90 28.50 29.39
CA ALA A 226 -9.75 29.66 29.15
C ALA A 226 -10.65 29.46 27.92
N THR A 227 -10.09 28.90 26.84
CA THR A 227 -10.84 28.58 25.61
C THR A 227 -11.89 27.49 25.87
N PHE A 228 -11.55 26.41 26.56
CA PHE A 228 -12.52 25.34 26.85
C PHE A 228 -13.60 25.78 27.85
N GLN A 229 -13.28 26.66 28.80
CA GLN A 229 -14.27 27.29 29.66
C GLN A 229 -15.24 28.18 28.87
N LEU A 230 -14.76 28.94 27.87
CA LEU A 230 -15.63 29.71 26.97
C LEU A 230 -16.60 28.80 26.18
N LEU A 231 -16.13 27.64 25.74
CA LEU A 231 -16.92 26.69 24.95
C LEU A 231 -17.85 25.80 25.80
N SER A 232 -17.76 25.87 27.13
CA SER A 232 -18.59 25.07 28.04
C SER A 232 -20.06 25.50 28.05
N PRO A 233 -21.02 24.55 28.01
CA PRO A 233 -22.44 24.87 28.09
C PRO A 233 -22.90 25.38 29.48
N SER A 234 -22.05 25.32 30.50
CA SER A 234 -22.32 25.81 31.87
C SER A 234 -22.47 27.35 31.99
N LEU A 235 -22.39 28.06 30.87
CA LEU A 235 -22.58 29.51 30.75
C LEU A 235 -24.06 29.91 30.59
N SER A 236 -25.00 28.96 30.60
CA SER A 236 -26.44 29.23 30.57
C SER A 236 -26.93 29.81 31.92
N PRO A 237 -27.80 30.84 31.93
CA PRO A 237 -28.11 31.60 33.13
C PRO A 237 -28.98 30.78 34.11
N GLY A 238 -28.59 30.76 35.40
CA GLY A 238 -29.55 30.56 36.49
C GLY A 238 -29.31 29.46 37.54
N LYS A 239 -28.17 28.75 37.62
CA LYS A 239 -27.88 27.89 38.79
C LYS A 239 -26.43 27.95 39.27
N PRO A 240 -26.17 27.94 40.59
CA PRO A 240 -24.83 28.03 41.16
C PRO A 240 -23.98 26.81 40.82
N SER A 241 -22.68 27.06 40.68
CA SER A 241 -21.62 26.07 40.48
C SER A 241 -21.71 24.94 41.52
N GLY A 242 -22.05 23.72 41.08
CA GLY A 242 -22.05 22.55 41.96
C GLY A 242 -23.00 21.41 41.56
N THR A 243 -23.89 21.60 40.60
CA THR A 243 -24.75 20.53 40.07
C THR A 243 -24.66 20.46 38.55
N PHE A 244 -24.40 19.25 38.03
CA PHE A 244 -24.41 18.98 36.59
C PHE A 244 -25.82 19.28 36.02
N PRO A 245 -25.93 19.87 34.82
CA PRO A 245 -27.23 20.29 34.30
C PRO A 245 -28.06 19.08 33.84
N SER A 246 -29.07 18.69 34.61
CA SER A 246 -30.14 17.75 34.21
C SER A 246 -31.15 18.35 33.19
N ALA A 247 -30.77 19.36 32.40
CA ALA A 247 -31.70 20.15 31.59
C ALA A 247 -31.55 19.91 30.08
N ILE A 248 -31.30 18.65 29.68
CA ILE A 248 -31.30 18.27 28.27
C ILE A 248 -32.25 17.07 28.13
N ILE A 249 -33.51 17.40 27.84
CA ILE A 249 -34.58 16.52 27.34
C ILE A 249 -35.29 15.69 28.42
N ASP A 250 -36.09 16.37 29.26
CA ASP A 250 -37.30 15.76 29.83
C ASP A 250 -38.48 16.12 28.91
N ALA A 251 -39.15 15.12 28.35
CA ALA A 251 -40.18 15.25 27.30
C ALA A 251 -41.47 15.98 27.74
N THR A 252 -41.46 16.62 28.92
CA THR A 252 -42.58 17.38 29.48
C THR A 252 -42.23 18.85 29.75
N THR A 253 -40.97 19.27 29.53
CA THR A 253 -40.59 20.69 29.60
C THR A 253 -40.07 21.18 28.25
N ASP A 254 -40.96 21.86 27.54
CA ASP A 254 -40.70 22.96 26.61
C ASP A 254 -39.27 23.06 26.06
N THR A 255 -39.06 22.51 24.86
CA THR A 255 -37.91 22.77 23.96
C THR A 255 -37.67 24.26 23.67
N SER A 256 -38.55 25.13 24.17
CA SER A 256 -38.54 26.59 24.08
C SER A 256 -37.47 27.28 24.95
N ALA A 257 -36.61 26.54 25.68
CA ALA A 257 -35.66 27.11 26.65
C ALA A 257 -34.15 26.94 26.34
N LEU A 258 -33.75 26.29 25.24
CA LEU A 258 -32.33 26.13 24.87
C LEU A 258 -31.74 27.40 24.25
N TYR A 259 -30.60 27.87 24.75
CA TYR A 259 -29.93 29.10 24.32
C TYR A 259 -28.71 28.86 23.41
N ILE A 260 -28.45 29.79 22.49
CA ILE A 260 -27.27 29.79 21.62
C ILE A 260 -26.00 30.02 22.46
N THR A 261 -25.06 29.09 22.37
CA THR A 261 -23.77 29.14 23.09
C THR A 261 -22.62 29.61 22.18
N PRO A 262 -21.44 29.97 22.76
CA PRO A 262 -20.24 30.27 21.98
C PRO A 262 -19.85 29.19 20.96
N LEU A 263 -20.02 27.92 21.33
CA LEU A 263 -19.70 26.80 20.44
C LEU A 263 -20.60 26.76 19.20
N HIS A 264 -21.86 27.18 19.29
CA HIS A 264 -22.75 27.26 18.13
C HIS A 264 -22.29 28.30 17.10
N TYR A 265 -21.82 29.47 17.57
CA TYR A 265 -21.24 30.48 16.67
C TYR A 265 -19.97 29.96 16.01
N LEU A 266 -19.11 29.29 16.77
CA LEU A 266 -17.88 28.72 16.25
C LEU A 266 -18.16 27.57 15.26
N SER A 267 -19.15 26.73 15.52
CA SER A 267 -19.50 25.60 14.65
C SER A 267 -20.10 26.02 13.32
N ILE A 268 -20.83 27.15 13.27
CA ILE A 268 -21.33 27.72 12.01
C ILE A 268 -20.17 28.25 11.16
N LEU A 269 -19.15 28.85 11.80
CA LEU A 269 -17.98 29.42 11.12
C LEU A 269 -16.91 28.39 10.74
N ASP A 270 -16.85 27.27 11.47
CA ASP A 270 -15.87 26.20 11.28
C ASP A 270 -16.52 24.84 11.57
N THR A 271 -17.39 24.39 10.67
CA THR A 271 -18.12 23.11 10.79
C THR A 271 -17.18 21.90 10.93
N ARG A 272 -15.97 21.98 10.35
CA ARG A 272 -14.94 20.93 10.39
C ARG A 272 -14.00 21.02 11.59
N ALA A 273 -14.22 21.96 12.52
CA ALA A 273 -13.35 22.19 13.69
C ALA A 273 -11.85 22.25 13.34
N SER A 274 -11.50 22.88 12.22
CA SER A 274 -10.13 22.94 11.70
C SER A 274 -9.13 23.60 12.67
N TRP A 275 -9.60 24.48 13.56
CA TRP A 275 -8.79 25.00 14.67
C TRP A 275 -8.31 23.88 15.63
N PHE A 276 -9.20 22.93 15.95
CA PHE A 276 -8.92 21.84 16.87
C PHE A 276 -7.98 20.82 16.23
N GLU A 277 -8.17 20.55 14.93
CA GLU A 277 -7.23 19.72 14.16
C GLU A 277 -5.80 20.28 14.26
N LYS A 278 -5.62 21.60 14.07
CA LYS A 278 -4.30 22.25 14.21
C LYS A 278 -3.71 22.09 15.62
N TRP A 279 -4.52 22.15 16.68
CA TRP A 279 -4.05 21.97 18.05
C TRP A 279 -3.57 20.54 18.32
N MET A 280 -4.15 19.56 17.62
CA MET A 280 -3.85 18.14 17.76
C MET A 280 -2.72 17.63 16.84
N ILE A 281 -2.07 18.48 16.03
CA ILE A 281 -1.01 18.07 15.10
C ILE A 281 0.23 17.54 15.85
N SER A 282 0.70 18.27 16.87
CA SER A 282 1.93 17.93 17.60
C SER A 282 1.67 17.09 18.84
N GLN A 283 2.60 16.21 19.20
CA GLN A 283 2.50 15.39 20.43
C GLN A 283 2.36 16.27 21.69
N PHE A 284 3.10 17.38 21.72
CA PHE A 284 3.04 18.35 22.81
C PHE A 284 1.65 19.00 22.93
N GLY A 285 1.07 19.47 21.82
CA GLY A 285 -0.29 20.03 21.81
C GLY A 285 -1.35 19.05 22.29
N ARG A 286 -1.28 17.78 21.84
CA ARG A 286 -2.21 16.72 22.27
C ARG A 286 -2.24 16.54 23.78
N SER A 287 -1.07 16.47 24.41
CA SER A 287 -0.95 16.26 25.86
C SER A 287 -1.59 17.40 26.66
N GLN A 288 -1.35 18.65 26.26
CA GLN A 288 -1.92 19.83 26.91
C GLN A 288 -3.45 19.90 26.72
N VAL A 289 -3.94 19.60 25.52
CA VAL A 289 -5.38 19.54 25.22
C VAL A 289 -6.09 18.52 26.10
N ILE A 290 -5.54 17.32 26.26
CA ILE A 290 -6.11 16.27 27.10
C ILE A 290 -6.15 16.72 28.57
N SER A 291 -5.06 17.29 29.08
CA SER A 291 -5.03 17.82 30.45
C SER A 291 -6.10 18.89 30.68
N ALA A 292 -6.27 19.82 29.74
CA ALA A 292 -7.27 20.89 29.85
C ALA A 292 -8.72 20.37 29.73
N PHE A 293 -8.98 19.33 28.93
CA PHE A 293 -10.29 18.67 28.89
C PHE A 293 -10.69 18.03 30.21
N VAL A 294 -9.74 17.35 30.87
CA VAL A 294 -9.98 16.72 32.18
C VAL A 294 -10.27 17.77 33.24
N GLU A 295 -9.50 18.86 33.27
CA GLU A 295 -9.67 19.94 34.25
C GLU A 295 -10.96 20.74 34.06
N THR A 296 -11.43 20.90 32.81
CA THR A 296 -12.65 21.67 32.52
C THR A 296 -13.93 20.82 32.54
N GLY A 297 -13.84 19.49 32.50
CA GLY A 297 -15.00 18.60 32.40
C GLY A 297 -15.77 18.69 31.07
N LEU A 298 -15.24 19.43 30.08
CA LEU A 298 -15.91 19.71 28.81
C LEU A 298 -16.18 18.44 27.98
N LEU A 299 -15.32 17.42 28.13
CA LEU A 299 -15.40 16.18 27.37
C LEU A 299 -16.70 15.40 27.63
N ALA A 300 -17.16 15.34 28.87
CA ALA A 300 -18.41 14.66 29.23
C ALA A 300 -19.63 15.36 28.59
N ASN A 301 -19.60 16.69 28.51
CA ASN A 301 -20.64 17.48 27.85
C ASN A 301 -20.68 17.23 26.34
N PHE A 302 -19.52 17.16 25.68
CA PHE A 302 -19.44 16.83 24.26
C PHE A 302 -19.97 15.42 23.97
N ALA A 303 -19.62 14.44 24.81
CA ALA A 303 -20.15 13.09 24.70
C ALA A 303 -21.69 13.06 24.88
N ALA A 304 -22.24 13.80 25.85
CA ALA A 304 -23.69 13.89 26.06
C ALA A 304 -24.40 14.53 24.86
N GLN A 305 -23.86 15.63 24.32
CA GLN A 305 -24.43 16.32 23.16
C GLN A 305 -24.41 15.47 21.89
N PHE A 306 -23.31 14.73 21.67
CA PHE A 306 -23.19 13.75 20.60
C PHE A 306 -24.28 12.67 20.71
N LEU A 307 -24.41 12.06 21.90
CA LEU A 307 -25.40 10.99 22.12
C LEU A 307 -26.84 11.49 21.94
N GLY A 308 -27.19 12.65 22.49
CA GLY A 308 -28.53 13.23 22.34
C GLY A 308 -28.91 13.51 20.89
N HIS A 309 -28.00 14.08 20.09
CA HIS A 309 -28.23 14.30 18.66
C HIS A 309 -28.30 12.98 17.88
N ALA A 310 -27.42 12.03 18.15
CA ALA A 310 -27.44 10.71 17.51
C ALA A 310 -28.76 9.97 17.76
N ALA A 311 -29.29 10.01 18.99
CA ALA A 311 -30.59 9.43 19.34
C ALA A 311 -31.73 10.08 18.53
N THR A 312 -31.71 11.41 18.40
CA THR A 312 -32.73 12.16 17.66
C THR A 312 -32.71 11.79 16.16
N LEU A 313 -31.51 11.69 15.57
CA LEU A 313 -31.34 11.29 14.16
C LEU A 313 -31.79 9.85 13.89
N LEU A 314 -31.47 8.91 14.78
CA LEU A 314 -31.89 7.51 14.64
C LEU A 314 -33.41 7.35 14.82
N HIS A 315 -34.00 8.06 15.78
CA HIS A 315 -35.44 8.04 16.01
C HIS A 315 -36.22 8.60 14.80
N THR A 316 -35.78 9.73 14.25
CA THR A 316 -36.38 10.34 13.06
C THR A 316 -36.26 9.44 11.83
N ALA A 317 -35.10 8.80 11.61
CA ALA A 317 -34.91 7.84 10.54
C ALA A 317 -35.83 6.61 10.68
N SER A 318 -36.00 6.08 11.90
CA SER A 318 -36.92 4.97 12.17
C SER A 318 -38.38 5.34 11.94
N ALA A 319 -38.79 6.55 12.31
CA ALA A 319 -40.16 7.03 12.09
C ALA A 319 -40.47 7.22 10.59
N LEU A 320 -39.52 7.78 9.83
CA LEU A 320 -39.63 7.95 8.38
C LEU A 320 -39.71 6.59 7.64
N ALA A 321 -39.00 5.58 8.13
CA ALA A 321 -39.07 4.22 7.57
C ALA A 321 -40.41 3.52 7.85
N GLN A 322 -41.16 3.95 8.88
CA GLN A 322 -42.49 3.42 9.20
C GLN A 322 -43.62 4.20 8.51
N ALA A 323 -43.41 5.47 8.16
CA ALA A 323 -44.41 6.33 7.54
C ALA A 323 -44.54 6.19 6.00
N SER A 324 -43.67 5.41 5.35
CA SER A 324 -43.60 5.31 3.89
C SER A 324 -44.70 4.45 3.22
N ASP A 325 -45.82 4.19 3.89
CA ASP A 325 -47.00 3.52 3.32
C ASP A 325 -48.16 4.48 2.96
N GLU A 326 -48.04 5.78 3.25
CA GLU A 326 -49.00 6.80 2.77
C GLU A 326 -48.35 7.81 1.83
N VAL A 327 -48.89 7.88 0.61
CA VAL A 327 -48.55 8.89 -0.40
C VAL A 327 -48.99 10.25 0.12
N LEU A 328 -48.05 11.05 0.64
CA LEU A 328 -48.28 12.47 0.88
C LEU A 328 -48.03 13.25 -0.42
N VAL A 329 -49.13 13.51 -1.13
CA VAL A 329 -49.23 14.62 -2.07
C VAL A 329 -49.22 15.89 -1.23
N MET A 330 -48.16 16.70 -1.34
CA MET A 330 -48.18 18.08 -0.88
C MET A 330 -48.19 18.99 -2.11
N ASP A 331 -49.40 19.44 -2.45
CA ASP A 331 -49.60 20.63 -3.26
C ASP A 331 -49.01 21.82 -2.50
N VAL A 332 -48.07 22.54 -3.12
CA VAL A 332 -47.63 23.86 -2.66
C VAL A 332 -47.68 24.82 -3.84
N GLU A 333 -48.85 25.41 -4.04
CA GLU A 333 -48.95 26.74 -4.64
C GLU A 333 -48.52 27.75 -3.58
N ALA A 334 -47.26 28.17 -3.59
CA ALA A 334 -46.79 29.31 -2.79
C ALA A 334 -46.85 30.56 -3.66
N THR A 335 -47.79 31.43 -3.34
CA THR A 335 -47.84 32.82 -3.79
C THR A 335 -46.65 33.57 -3.19
N GLU A 336 -45.85 34.23 -4.03
CA GLU A 336 -44.67 34.99 -3.61
C GLU A 336 -45.10 36.26 -2.85
N ASP A 337 -45.05 36.21 -1.52
CA ASP A 337 -45.27 37.35 -0.62
C ASP A 337 -43.93 38.09 -0.38
N PRO A 338 -43.87 39.44 -0.39
CA PRO A 338 -42.61 40.20 -0.21
C PRO A 338 -41.90 39.97 1.14
N ASP A 339 -42.61 39.48 2.17
CA ASP A 339 -42.03 39.10 3.47
C ASP A 339 -41.15 37.84 3.40
N ASP A 340 -41.23 37.06 2.31
CA ASP A 340 -40.48 35.83 2.11
C ASP A 340 -39.01 36.08 1.67
N LEU A 341 -38.68 37.33 1.30
CA LEU A 341 -37.30 37.75 1.00
C LEU A 341 -36.45 37.92 2.28
N ALA A 342 -37.06 38.32 3.40
CA ALA A 342 -36.39 38.43 4.71
C ALA A 342 -36.11 37.05 5.34
N LEU A 343 -36.90 36.03 5.00
CA LEU A 343 -36.66 34.63 5.36
C LEU A 343 -35.46 33.99 4.62
N ARG A 344 -34.97 34.60 3.54
CA ARG A 344 -33.82 34.07 2.77
C ARG A 344 -32.45 34.25 3.43
N LYS A 345 -32.34 34.87 4.62
CA LYS A 345 -31.05 35.02 5.36
C LYS A 345 -31.09 34.60 6.84
N LYS A 346 -31.96 33.63 7.16
CA LYS A 346 -32.11 33.07 8.51
C LYS A 346 -31.56 31.63 8.55
N ILE A 347 -30.54 31.38 9.37
CA ILE A 347 -30.11 30.01 9.69
C ILE A 347 -31.14 29.43 10.67
N ILE A 348 -31.79 28.33 10.29
CA ILE A 348 -32.84 27.70 11.08
C ILE A 348 -32.27 26.83 12.21
N MET A 349 -33.12 26.49 13.17
CA MET A 349 -32.75 25.72 14.38
C MET A 349 -32.01 24.41 14.04
N ASP A 350 -32.47 23.68 13.02
CA ASP A 350 -31.93 22.36 12.68
C ASP A 350 -30.52 22.45 12.08
N ASP A 351 -30.24 23.47 11.27
CA ASP A 351 -28.91 23.71 10.71
C ASP A 351 -27.90 24.11 11.80
N ILE A 352 -28.32 24.92 12.77
CA ILE A 352 -27.49 25.31 13.93
C ILE A 352 -27.11 24.07 14.75
N LYS A 353 -28.10 23.21 15.04
CA LYS A 353 -27.91 21.95 15.77
C LYS A 353 -27.02 20.97 15.02
N TYR A 354 -27.21 20.86 13.71
CA TYR A 354 -26.43 19.98 12.85
C TYR A 354 -24.97 20.43 12.73
N ALA A 355 -24.71 21.73 12.50
CA ALA A 355 -23.35 22.27 12.47
C ALA A 355 -22.62 22.05 13.80
N HIS A 356 -23.32 22.27 14.92
CA HIS A 356 -22.80 22.00 16.25
C HIS A 356 -22.48 20.50 16.44
N PHE A 357 -23.38 19.62 16.02
CA PHE A 357 -23.16 18.17 16.07
C PHE A 357 -21.93 17.74 15.27
N LEU A 358 -21.75 18.22 14.02
CA LEU A 358 -20.57 17.91 13.21
C LEU A 358 -19.28 18.39 13.87
N HIS A 359 -19.28 19.57 14.48
CA HIS A 359 -18.12 20.12 15.18
C HIS A 359 -17.72 19.25 16.39
N VAL A 360 -18.68 18.88 17.23
CA VAL A 360 -18.47 17.98 18.39
C VAL A 360 -17.99 16.61 17.93
N LEU A 361 -18.57 16.09 16.85
CA LEU A 361 -18.19 14.83 16.24
C LEU A 361 -16.70 14.83 15.83
N VAL A 362 -16.19 15.88 15.18
CA VAL A 362 -14.76 15.98 14.83
C VAL A 362 -13.89 15.95 16.08
N VAL A 363 -14.24 16.71 17.13
CA VAL A 363 -13.46 16.75 18.37
C VAL A 363 -13.34 15.35 18.99
N LEU A 364 -14.46 14.64 19.13
CA LEU A 364 -14.48 13.29 19.69
C LEU A 364 -13.71 12.29 18.80
N SER A 365 -13.86 12.38 17.48
CA SER A 365 -13.13 11.54 16.54
C SER A 365 -11.62 11.78 16.60
N LYS A 366 -11.15 13.03 16.73
CA LYS A 366 -9.69 13.28 16.85
C LYS A 366 -9.12 12.78 18.18
N LEU A 367 -9.92 12.77 19.25
CA LEU A 367 -9.50 12.18 20.53
C LEU A 367 -9.45 10.65 20.47
N SER A 368 -10.35 9.98 19.73
CA SER A 368 -10.34 8.52 19.61
C SER A 368 -9.19 7.97 18.76
N VAL A 369 -8.49 8.82 18.01
CA VAL A 369 -7.43 8.41 17.07
C VAL A 369 -6.08 8.15 17.75
N PHE A 370 -5.67 8.93 18.76
CA PHE A 370 -4.32 8.85 19.35
C PHE A 370 -4.32 8.28 20.78
N ASP A 371 -3.23 7.64 21.20
CA ASP A 371 -3.12 6.87 22.46
C ASP A 371 -3.55 7.65 23.71
N GLY A 372 -3.05 8.87 23.89
CA GLY A 372 -3.41 9.70 25.04
C GLY A 372 -4.88 10.10 25.07
N GLY A 373 -5.50 10.31 23.91
CA GLY A 373 -6.93 10.64 23.81
C GLY A 373 -7.82 9.41 24.01
N ARG A 374 -7.37 8.23 23.59
CA ARG A 374 -8.05 6.95 23.83
C ARG A 374 -8.15 6.61 25.32
N GLN A 375 -7.18 7.03 26.13
CA GLN A 375 -7.22 6.89 27.59
C GLN A 375 -8.36 7.71 28.25
N CYS A 376 -8.93 8.69 27.55
CA CYS A 376 -10.11 9.41 28.03
C CYS A 376 -11.42 8.60 27.87
N PHE A 377 -11.38 7.47 27.16
CA PHE A 377 -12.52 6.57 27.03
C PHE A 377 -12.40 5.38 28.02
N PRO A 378 -13.51 4.89 28.58
CA PRO A 378 -14.89 5.30 28.29
C PRO A 378 -15.32 6.58 29.02
N ILE A 379 -16.01 7.47 28.32
CA ILE A 379 -16.48 8.75 28.86
C ILE A 379 -17.81 8.52 29.61
N ARG A 380 -17.90 8.87 30.89
CA ARG A 380 -19.14 8.74 31.68
C ARG A 380 -20.10 9.90 31.39
N VAL A 381 -21.36 9.58 31.15
CA VAL A 381 -22.45 10.51 30.86
C VAL A 381 -23.66 10.15 31.74
N GLU A 382 -24.35 11.14 32.31
CA GLU A 382 -25.56 10.88 33.10
C GLU A 382 -26.74 10.45 32.22
N LYS A 383 -27.47 9.41 32.65
CA LYS A 383 -28.54 8.76 31.86
C LYS A 383 -29.71 9.69 31.55
N GLY A 384 -29.96 10.69 32.39
CA GLY A 384 -31.01 11.71 32.20
C GLY A 384 -30.80 12.62 30.99
N LEU A 385 -29.61 12.62 30.37
CA LEU A 385 -29.26 13.50 29.24
C LEU A 385 -29.58 12.89 27.86
N LEU A 386 -30.11 11.65 27.79
CA LEU A 386 -30.31 10.90 26.54
C LEU A 386 -31.70 11.10 25.89
N GLY A 387 -32.66 11.70 26.60
CA GLY A 387 -34.01 11.96 26.09
C GLY A 387 -34.79 10.72 25.62
N SER A 388 -35.87 10.94 24.86
CA SER A 388 -36.82 9.90 24.41
C SER A 388 -36.24 8.90 23.38
N GLY A 389 -35.12 9.22 22.74
CA GLY A 389 -34.40 8.32 21.82
C GLY A 389 -33.39 7.38 22.50
N GLY A 390 -33.25 7.47 23.83
CA GLY A 390 -32.33 6.66 24.64
C GLY A 390 -32.38 5.14 24.41
N PRO A 391 -33.55 4.49 24.24
CA PRO A 391 -33.63 3.03 24.07
C PRO A 391 -32.86 2.48 22.86
N ALA A 392 -32.85 3.23 21.75
CA ALA A 392 -32.16 2.83 20.52
C ALA A 392 -30.62 2.86 20.64
N LEU A 393 -30.09 3.73 21.50
CA LEU A 393 -28.66 3.84 21.78
C LEU A 393 -28.17 2.92 22.89
N ILE A 394 -29.03 2.62 23.88
CA ILE A 394 -28.66 1.78 25.04
C ILE A 394 -28.14 0.40 24.57
N GLY A 395 -28.76 -0.22 23.56
CA GLY A 395 -28.29 -1.49 23.00
C GLY A 395 -26.95 -1.42 22.23
N LEU A 396 -26.54 -0.24 21.76
CA LEU A 396 -25.24 -0.03 21.10
C LEU A 396 -24.11 0.28 22.11
N LEU A 397 -24.49 0.78 23.29
CA LEU A 397 -23.60 1.21 24.37
C LEU A 397 -23.35 0.10 25.41
N THR A 398 -24.19 -0.93 25.48
CA THR A 398 -24.02 -2.09 26.36
C THR A 398 -23.32 -3.24 25.64
N ASP A 399 -22.28 -3.81 26.26
CA ASP A 399 -21.62 -5.01 25.74
C ASP A 399 -22.48 -6.25 26.05
N SER A 400 -23.05 -6.86 25.01
CA SER A 400 -23.87 -8.06 25.08
C SER A 400 -23.04 -9.32 25.36
N THR A 401 -22.47 -9.43 26.56
CA THR A 401 -21.99 -10.72 27.12
C THR A 401 -22.27 -10.92 28.61
N ASN A 402 -22.63 -9.87 29.39
CA ASN A 402 -22.93 -10.00 30.83
C ASN A 402 -24.18 -9.21 31.23
N ALA A 403 -25.27 -9.32 30.45
CA ALA A 403 -26.47 -8.52 30.68
C ALA A 403 -27.36 -8.99 31.86
N GLU A 404 -26.98 -10.03 32.62
CA GLU A 404 -27.89 -10.62 33.61
C GLU A 404 -27.45 -10.52 35.09
N LEU A 405 -26.34 -9.87 35.45
CA LEU A 405 -25.89 -9.91 36.86
C LEU A 405 -25.52 -8.60 37.57
N GLU A 406 -25.65 -7.42 36.96
CA GLU A 406 -25.48 -6.15 37.70
C GLU A 406 -26.50 -5.08 37.27
N PHE A 407 -27.79 -5.35 37.45
CA PHE A 407 -28.80 -4.28 37.52
C PHE A 407 -28.90 -3.75 38.96
N GLY A 408 -27.84 -3.05 39.39
CA GLY A 408 -27.96 -2.00 40.39
C GLY A 408 -28.36 -0.70 39.72
N GLU A 409 -29.11 0.16 40.41
CA GLU A 409 -29.62 1.48 39.97
C GLU A 409 -28.50 2.47 39.59
N GLY A 410 -27.76 2.21 38.50
CA GLY A 410 -26.70 3.06 37.99
C GLY A 410 -27.27 4.20 37.14
N THR A 411 -27.12 5.44 37.61
CA THR A 411 -27.56 6.69 36.97
C THR A 411 -26.68 7.18 35.81
N SER A 412 -25.65 6.41 35.39
CA SER A 412 -24.67 6.84 34.37
C SER A 412 -24.44 5.79 33.28
N ILE A 413 -24.22 6.25 32.04
CA ILE A 413 -23.90 5.46 30.84
C ILE A 413 -22.50 5.84 30.37
N SER A 414 -21.74 4.87 29.88
CA SER A 414 -20.35 5.09 29.45
C SER A 414 -20.20 4.99 27.92
N LEU A 415 -19.73 6.05 27.28
CA LEU A 415 -19.38 6.05 25.85
C LEU A 415 -17.97 5.48 25.69
N SER A 416 -17.87 4.20 25.32
CA SER A 416 -16.61 3.57 24.92
C SER A 416 -16.25 3.91 23.47
N ILE A 417 -14.99 3.73 23.08
CA ILE A 417 -14.56 3.87 21.66
C ILE A 417 -15.36 2.93 20.75
N ARG A 418 -15.66 1.73 21.25
CA ARG A 418 -16.48 0.73 20.57
C ARG A 418 -17.91 1.23 20.36
N GLY A 419 -18.56 1.71 21.42
CA GLY A 419 -19.91 2.26 21.35
C GLY A 419 -19.99 3.49 20.44
N PHE A 420 -19.01 4.39 20.53
CA PHE A 420 -18.88 5.53 19.63
C PHE A 420 -18.82 5.10 18.16
N THR A 421 -17.95 4.14 17.83
CA THR A 421 -17.79 3.64 16.46
C THR A 421 -19.06 2.96 15.94
N LYS A 422 -19.74 2.14 16.77
CA LYS A 422 -21.04 1.54 16.42
C LYS A 422 -22.09 2.60 16.08
N ILE A 423 -22.18 3.66 16.88
CA ILE A 423 -23.13 4.76 16.64
C ILE A 423 -22.80 5.47 15.32
N LEU A 424 -21.53 5.74 15.03
CA LEU A 424 -21.14 6.36 13.76
C LEU A 424 -21.55 5.51 12.55
N ILE A 425 -21.28 4.21 12.59
CA ILE A 425 -21.68 3.29 11.52
C ILE A 425 -23.20 3.29 11.35
N LYS A 426 -23.96 3.23 12.46
CA LYS A 426 -25.42 3.22 12.40
C LYS A 426 -25.99 4.53 11.84
N LEU A 427 -25.41 5.67 12.21
CA LEU A 427 -25.75 6.97 11.63
C LEU A 427 -25.43 7.04 10.13
N MET A 428 -24.28 6.52 9.71
CA MET A 428 -23.90 6.45 8.29
C MET A 428 -24.88 5.58 7.49
N CYS A 429 -25.28 4.42 8.03
CA CYS A 429 -26.17 3.48 7.36
C CYS A 429 -27.63 3.96 7.30
N HIS A 430 -28.16 4.50 8.40
CA HIS A 430 -29.60 4.79 8.54
C HIS A 430 -29.96 6.28 8.40
N CYS A 431 -29.02 7.20 8.61
CA CYS A 431 -29.25 8.65 8.60
C CYS A 431 -28.48 9.36 7.48
N SER A 432 -28.26 8.67 6.35
CA SER A 432 -27.47 9.19 5.23
C SER A 432 -28.00 10.48 4.58
N ARG A 433 -29.31 10.69 4.62
CA ARG A 433 -29.97 11.93 4.16
C ARG A 433 -29.81 13.10 5.14
N ALA A 434 -29.30 12.86 6.35
CA ALA A 434 -29.06 13.93 7.30
C ALA A 434 -27.94 14.84 6.80
N GLY A 435 -28.29 16.11 6.65
CA GLY A 435 -27.44 17.17 6.16
C GLY A 435 -28.04 18.51 6.55
N LEU A 436 -27.42 19.59 6.10
CA LEU A 436 -28.02 20.92 6.17
C LEU A 436 -29.25 20.96 5.24
N SER A 437 -30.27 21.74 5.61
CA SER A 437 -31.55 21.83 4.90
C SER A 437 -31.36 22.19 3.41
N VAL A 438 -31.70 21.25 2.50
CA VAL A 438 -31.64 21.42 1.04
C VAL A 438 -33.03 21.15 0.47
N ASN A 439 -33.76 22.20 0.11
CA ASN A 439 -34.95 22.08 -0.74
C ASN A 439 -34.51 22.13 -2.21
N GLY A 440 -34.68 21.02 -2.95
CA GLY A 440 -34.51 20.94 -4.41
C GLY A 440 -33.45 19.94 -4.87
N GLN A 441 -33.87 18.93 -5.65
CA GLN A 441 -33.09 17.77 -6.07
C GLN A 441 -32.20 18.03 -7.32
N GLU A 442 -32.18 19.23 -7.92
CA GLU A 442 -31.71 19.38 -9.30
C GLU A 442 -30.40 20.17 -9.54
N ASP A 443 -29.83 20.89 -8.57
CA ASP A 443 -28.62 21.72 -8.79
C ASP A 443 -27.38 21.28 -7.96
N ILE A 444 -27.10 19.98 -7.92
CA ILE A 444 -26.03 19.39 -7.07
C ILE A 444 -24.62 19.49 -7.70
N ASP A 445 -24.48 19.73 -9.01
CA ASP A 445 -23.20 19.56 -9.71
C ASP A 445 -22.22 20.77 -9.63
N LYS A 446 -22.58 21.89 -8.97
CA LYS A 446 -21.74 23.12 -8.99
C LYS A 446 -20.99 23.46 -7.69
N HIS A 447 -21.27 22.81 -6.55
CA HIS A 447 -20.64 23.17 -5.27
C HIS A 447 -20.04 21.95 -4.52
N GLN A 448 -18.76 21.65 -4.78
CA GLN A 448 -18.01 20.55 -4.15
C GLN A 448 -17.95 20.59 -2.61
N ASP A 449 -18.05 21.77 -1.98
CA ASP A 449 -17.89 21.90 -0.52
C ASP A 449 -19.13 21.48 0.30
N VAL A 450 -20.33 21.55 -0.27
CA VAL A 450 -21.60 21.19 0.40
C VAL A 450 -21.76 19.68 0.48
N GLU A 451 -21.31 18.96 -0.56
CA GLU A 451 -21.35 17.50 -0.58
C GLU A 451 -20.52 16.88 0.56
N GLY A 452 -19.44 17.55 0.97
CA GLY A 452 -18.60 17.15 2.10
C GLY A 452 -19.23 17.33 3.49
N LEU A 453 -20.40 17.96 3.59
CA LEU A 453 -21.15 18.16 4.84
C LEU A 453 -22.34 17.19 4.99
N LYS A 454 -22.56 16.28 4.04
CA LYS A 454 -23.49 15.16 4.21
C LYS A 454 -22.98 14.23 5.31
N LEU A 455 -23.88 13.74 6.18
CA LEU A 455 -23.50 12.99 7.37
C LEU A 455 -22.71 11.71 7.03
N SER A 456 -23.14 10.97 6.01
CA SER A 456 -22.50 9.71 5.61
C SER A 456 -21.05 9.91 5.16
N LYS A 457 -20.81 10.87 4.26
CA LYS A 457 -19.47 11.23 3.74
C LYS A 457 -18.57 11.80 4.83
N PHE A 458 -19.14 12.61 5.73
CA PHE A 458 -18.43 13.16 6.88
C PHE A 458 -17.98 12.05 7.84
N ILE A 459 -18.88 11.11 8.18
CA ILE A 459 -18.56 9.95 9.02
C ILE A 459 -17.54 9.04 8.35
N SER A 460 -17.68 8.73 7.06
CA SER A 460 -16.73 7.88 6.33
C SER A 460 -15.30 8.44 6.40
N ARG A 461 -15.13 9.75 6.23
CA ARG A 461 -13.85 10.43 6.42
C ARG A 461 -13.30 10.28 7.84
N LEU A 462 -14.15 10.41 8.86
CA LEU A 462 -13.72 10.27 10.25
C LEU A 462 -13.38 8.83 10.62
N LEU A 463 -14.15 7.85 10.13
CA LEU A 463 -13.84 6.43 10.30
C LEU A 463 -12.53 6.05 9.62
N LYS A 464 -12.19 6.66 8.48
CA LYS A 464 -10.86 6.53 7.86
C LYS A 464 -9.75 6.99 8.81
N ASP A 465 -9.87 8.17 9.42
CA ASP A 465 -8.88 8.67 10.38
C ASP A 465 -8.73 7.72 11.59
N VAL A 466 -9.84 7.14 12.08
CA VAL A 466 -9.84 6.17 13.19
C VAL A 466 -9.21 4.83 12.82
N THR A 467 -9.31 4.41 11.56
CA THR A 467 -8.87 3.09 11.08
C THR A 467 -7.43 3.07 10.54
N VAL A 468 -6.88 4.22 10.09
CA VAL A 468 -5.59 4.30 9.38
C VAL A 468 -4.36 4.48 10.30
N ILE A 469 -4.51 4.82 11.59
CA ILE A 469 -3.35 5.07 12.47
C ILE A 469 -2.82 3.77 13.14
N ASP A 470 -1.51 3.55 12.93
CA ASP A 470 -0.74 2.31 13.04
C ASP A 470 -0.27 1.93 14.47
N LYS A 471 0.00 0.62 14.64
CA LYS A 471 0.59 -0.19 15.72
C LYS A 471 -0.26 -0.67 16.90
N GLU A 472 -1.19 0.13 17.41
CA GLU A 472 -2.03 -0.26 18.56
C GLU A 472 -3.51 0.05 18.33
N CYS A 473 -3.99 -0.13 17.09
CA CYS A 473 -5.44 -0.23 16.88
C CYS A 473 -5.90 -1.54 17.53
N ASP A 474 -6.29 -1.42 18.80
CA ASP A 474 -6.85 -2.44 19.67
C ASP A 474 -7.71 -3.39 18.82
N GLN A 475 -7.40 -4.69 18.81
CA GLN A 475 -8.22 -5.74 18.16
C GLN A 475 -9.72 -5.65 18.53
N ARG A 476 -10.03 -4.88 19.59
CA ARG A 476 -11.34 -4.46 20.06
C ARG A 476 -12.16 -3.64 19.05
N LEU A 477 -11.56 -2.82 18.18
CA LEU A 477 -12.26 -2.00 17.17
C LEU A 477 -12.76 -2.83 15.98
N PHE A 478 -12.12 -3.97 15.71
CA PHE A 478 -12.51 -4.82 14.58
C PHE A 478 -13.45 -5.97 14.95
N LYS A 479 -13.75 -6.21 16.23
CA LYS A 479 -14.67 -7.29 16.69
C LYS A 479 -15.96 -7.39 15.84
N ASN A 480 -16.41 -8.64 15.61
CA ASN A 480 -17.49 -9.04 14.68
C ASN A 480 -18.67 -8.08 14.59
N ASP A 481 -19.17 -7.57 15.71
CA ASP A 481 -20.33 -6.68 15.76
C ASP A 481 -20.19 -5.43 14.86
N ILE A 482 -19.00 -4.83 14.75
CA ILE A 482 -18.77 -3.61 13.97
C ILE A 482 -18.85 -3.91 12.46
N LEU A 483 -18.30 -5.03 12.02
CA LEU A 483 -18.40 -5.47 10.63
C LEU A 483 -19.81 -5.97 10.31
N GLN A 484 -20.50 -6.64 11.23
CA GLN A 484 -21.91 -7.04 11.06
C GLN A 484 -22.82 -5.83 10.82
N GLU A 485 -22.64 -4.73 11.55
CA GLU A 485 -23.39 -3.49 11.33
C GLU A 485 -23.08 -2.84 9.96
N LEU A 486 -21.87 -2.99 9.42
CA LEU A 486 -21.53 -2.57 8.05
C LEU A 486 -22.12 -3.50 6.97
N ILE A 487 -22.39 -4.77 7.32
CA ILE A 487 -22.92 -5.81 6.44
C ILE A 487 -24.45 -5.76 6.36
N GLU A 488 -25.14 -5.36 7.43
CA GLU A 488 -26.60 -5.36 7.50
C GLU A 488 -27.26 -4.61 6.31
N PRO A 489 -26.82 -3.40 5.91
CA PRO A 489 -27.35 -2.72 4.73
C PRO A 489 -27.16 -3.52 3.43
N LEU A 490 -26.02 -4.21 3.28
CA LEU A 490 -25.73 -5.03 2.10
C LEU A 490 -26.62 -6.26 2.04
N ARG A 491 -26.85 -6.93 3.19
CA ARG A 491 -27.76 -8.09 3.28
C ARG A 491 -29.17 -7.71 2.88
N LEU A 492 -29.67 -6.60 3.39
CA LEU A 492 -31.01 -6.09 3.10
C LEU A 492 -31.19 -5.82 1.59
N VAL A 493 -30.17 -5.26 0.92
CA VAL A 493 -30.17 -5.05 -0.54
C VAL A 493 -30.18 -6.38 -1.29
N THR A 494 -29.38 -7.37 -0.87
CA THR A 494 -29.30 -8.68 -1.55
C THR A 494 -30.54 -9.58 -1.36
N GLU A 495 -31.23 -9.49 -0.22
CA GLU A 495 -32.40 -10.33 0.09
C GLU A 495 -33.71 -9.88 -0.59
N GLY A 496 -33.70 -8.76 -1.33
CA GLY A 496 -34.84 -8.32 -2.16
C GLY A 496 -36.15 -8.08 -1.40
N LYS A 497 -36.10 -7.81 -0.09
CA LYS A 497 -37.29 -7.56 0.73
C LYS A 497 -37.96 -6.25 0.29
N LYS A 498 -39.21 -6.35 -0.19
CA LYS A 498 -40.10 -5.24 -0.54
C LYS A 498 -40.26 -4.32 0.69
N GLY A 499 -39.51 -3.22 0.73
CA GLY A 499 -39.36 -2.32 1.89
C GLY A 499 -37.99 -1.66 1.95
N THR A 500 -37.00 -2.20 1.24
CA THR A 500 -35.59 -1.74 1.21
C THR A 500 -35.28 -0.62 0.20
N ARG A 501 -36.30 0.10 -0.28
CA ARG A 501 -36.12 1.27 -1.20
C ARG A 501 -35.56 2.54 -0.52
N LEU A 502 -35.11 2.45 0.74
CA LEU A 502 -34.68 3.61 1.54
C LEU A 502 -33.16 3.74 1.76
N LEU A 503 -32.32 2.79 1.31
CA LEU A 503 -30.86 2.96 1.33
C LEU A 503 -30.42 3.72 0.08
N GLU A 504 -29.90 4.93 0.27
CA GLU A 504 -29.38 5.78 -0.80
C GLU A 504 -28.06 5.20 -1.36
N GLU A 505 -27.88 5.24 -2.69
CA GLU A 505 -26.67 4.72 -3.36
C GLU A 505 -25.38 5.37 -2.82
N GLY A 506 -25.46 6.64 -2.39
CA GLY A 506 -24.35 7.36 -1.76
C GLY A 506 -23.85 6.70 -0.48
N SER A 507 -24.76 6.19 0.36
CA SER A 507 -24.42 5.52 1.62
C SER A 507 -23.70 4.21 1.37
N LEU A 508 -24.12 3.47 0.34
CA LEU A 508 -23.44 2.23 -0.05
C LEU A 508 -22.04 2.50 -0.61
N LEU A 509 -21.84 3.60 -1.34
CA LEU A 509 -20.52 4.06 -1.76
C LEU A 509 -19.63 4.40 -0.55
N ASP A 510 -20.16 5.13 0.44
CA ASP A 510 -19.44 5.49 1.67
C ASP A 510 -19.09 4.25 2.50
N ILE A 511 -19.98 3.24 2.54
CA ILE A 511 -19.70 1.92 3.15
C ILE A 511 -18.56 1.22 2.41
N ALA A 512 -18.62 1.14 1.07
CA ALA A 512 -17.59 0.50 0.27
C ALA A 512 -16.22 1.20 0.43
N GLU A 513 -16.19 2.53 0.50
CA GLU A 513 -14.98 3.32 0.78
C GLU A 513 -14.44 3.01 2.18
N THR A 514 -15.31 2.98 3.20
CA THR A 514 -14.93 2.66 4.58
C THR A 514 -14.34 1.25 4.68
N LEU A 515 -14.98 0.25 4.08
CA LEU A 515 -14.48 -1.12 4.01
C LEU A 515 -13.14 -1.21 3.27
N SER A 516 -13.00 -0.47 2.16
CA SER A 516 -11.74 -0.42 1.40
C SER A 516 -10.60 0.19 2.23
N ASN A 517 -10.87 1.23 3.02
CA ASN A 517 -9.89 1.84 3.91
C ASN A 517 -9.49 0.89 5.06
N ILE A 518 -10.44 0.14 5.63
CA ILE A 518 -10.16 -0.86 6.67
C ILE A 518 -9.19 -1.93 6.12
N VAL A 519 -9.52 -2.53 4.98
CA VAL A 519 -8.73 -3.61 4.37
C VAL A 519 -7.42 -3.11 3.73
N ALA A 520 -7.30 -1.81 3.45
CA ALA A 520 -6.03 -1.24 3.01
C ALA A 520 -4.93 -1.35 4.09
N THR A 521 -5.29 -1.44 5.37
CA THR A 521 -4.36 -1.69 6.48
C THR A 521 -4.08 -3.19 6.66
N ASP A 522 -2.88 -3.54 7.14
CA ASP A 522 -2.50 -4.94 7.34
C ASP A 522 -3.34 -5.64 8.41
N ASP A 523 -3.62 -4.95 9.52
CA ASP A 523 -4.42 -5.50 10.61
C ASP A 523 -5.89 -5.63 10.25
N GLY A 524 -6.46 -4.62 9.58
CA GLY A 524 -7.84 -4.68 9.10
C GLY A 524 -8.04 -5.80 8.06
N ARG A 525 -7.08 -5.98 7.15
CA ARG A 525 -7.07 -7.08 6.19
C ARG A 525 -7.01 -8.45 6.86
N ARG A 526 -6.05 -8.67 7.76
CA ARG A 526 -5.92 -9.93 8.51
C ARG A 526 -7.19 -10.25 9.28
N PHE A 527 -7.79 -9.24 9.91
CA PHE A 527 -9.01 -9.42 10.67
C PHE A 527 -10.19 -9.87 9.79
N VAL A 528 -10.43 -9.18 8.67
CA VAL A 528 -11.51 -9.55 7.73
C VAL A 528 -11.32 -10.96 7.19
N LEU A 529 -10.08 -11.37 6.89
CA LEU A 529 -9.77 -12.72 6.41
C LEU A 529 -9.87 -13.80 7.51
N GLN A 530 -9.53 -13.49 8.77
CA GLN A 530 -9.63 -14.42 9.90
C GLN A 530 -11.08 -14.75 10.28
N MET A 531 -12.00 -13.79 10.17
CA MET A 531 -13.43 -14.02 10.45
C MET A 531 -14.04 -15.10 9.54
N GLU A 532 -13.53 -15.27 8.32
CA GLU A 532 -14.01 -16.33 7.43
C GLU A 532 -13.51 -17.73 7.83
N GLY A 533 -12.33 -17.81 8.44
CA GLY A 533 -11.73 -19.07 8.88
C GLY A 533 -12.33 -19.64 10.17
N GLY A 534 -12.98 -18.80 10.98
CA GLY A 534 -13.52 -19.19 12.30
C GLY A 534 -14.75 -20.11 12.27
N ASN A 535 -15.39 -20.32 11.13
CA ASN A 535 -16.54 -21.21 11.00
C ASN A 535 -16.17 -22.68 10.69
N VAL A 536 -14.89 -23.03 10.68
CA VAL A 536 -14.41 -24.41 10.43
C VAL A 536 -13.37 -24.80 11.48
N CYS A 537 -13.77 -24.96 12.74
CA CYS A 537 -13.19 -25.91 13.71
C CYS A 537 -13.68 -25.65 15.15
N SER A 538 -14.75 -26.33 15.57
CA SER A 538 -14.89 -26.91 16.90
C SER A 538 -16.15 -27.77 16.92
N ASP A 539 -16.03 -29.05 16.61
CA ASP A 539 -16.92 -30.11 17.11
C ASP A 539 -16.27 -31.47 16.83
N ASN A 540 -15.17 -31.73 17.54
CA ASN A 540 -14.76 -33.09 17.85
C ASN A 540 -15.24 -33.38 19.28
N ASN A 541 -16.53 -33.62 19.45
CA ASN A 541 -17.05 -34.42 20.54
C ASN A 541 -18.25 -35.21 20.00
N ALA A 542 -18.07 -36.52 19.93
CA ALA A 542 -19.14 -37.45 19.67
C ALA A 542 -20.17 -37.42 20.81
N ASP A 543 -21.40 -37.83 20.47
CA ASP A 543 -22.53 -38.15 21.33
C ASP A 543 -23.43 -36.99 21.81
N THR A 544 -24.44 -36.65 21.00
CA THR A 544 -25.87 -36.85 21.34
C THR A 544 -26.79 -36.43 20.19
N SER A 545 -27.69 -37.32 19.81
CA SER A 545 -28.69 -37.13 18.76
C SER A 545 -29.86 -36.25 19.23
N LEU A 546 -29.96 -35.02 18.74
CA LEU A 546 -31.20 -34.23 18.71
C LEU A 546 -31.28 -33.46 17.37
N PRO A 547 -32.45 -33.39 16.71
CA PRO A 547 -32.59 -32.69 15.44
C PRO A 547 -32.63 -31.18 15.67
N VAL A 548 -31.49 -30.52 15.54
CA VAL A 548 -31.40 -29.06 15.53
C VAL A 548 -31.92 -28.55 14.19
N HIS A 549 -32.98 -27.75 14.26
CA HIS A 549 -33.50 -26.95 13.14
C HIS A 549 -32.36 -26.24 12.40
N LYS A 550 -32.24 -26.51 11.09
CA LYS A 550 -31.42 -25.72 10.17
C LYS A 550 -31.95 -24.28 10.13
N ASN A 551 -31.33 -23.38 10.88
CA ASN A 551 -31.48 -21.95 10.69
C ASN A 551 -30.46 -21.52 9.60
N PRO A 552 -30.88 -21.01 8.43
CA PRO A 552 -29.94 -20.55 7.41
C PRO A 552 -29.57 -19.10 7.71
N ASN A 553 -28.41 -18.85 8.33
CA ASN A 553 -27.60 -17.61 8.29
C ASN A 553 -26.64 -17.60 9.51
N PRO A 554 -25.33 -17.34 9.30
CA PRO A 554 -24.85 -16.10 8.69
C PRO A 554 -23.88 -16.31 7.51
N THR A 555 -24.26 -15.87 6.32
CA THR A 555 -23.34 -15.63 5.18
C THR A 555 -22.21 -14.67 5.58
N SER A 556 -20.96 -15.00 5.23
CA SER A 556 -19.79 -14.16 5.55
C SER A 556 -19.85 -12.80 4.84
N LEU A 557 -19.10 -11.80 5.33
CA LEU A 557 -18.96 -10.48 4.67
C LEU A 557 -18.59 -10.63 3.19
N LEU A 558 -17.59 -11.46 2.88
CA LEU A 558 -17.11 -11.59 1.51
C LEU A 558 -18.12 -12.34 0.65
N GLU A 559 -18.82 -13.34 1.17
CA GLU A 559 -19.90 -14.01 0.43
C GLU A 559 -20.99 -13.02 0.02
N ALA A 560 -21.43 -12.15 0.94
CA ALA A 560 -22.45 -11.14 0.64
C ALA A 560 -21.97 -10.15 -0.44
N VAL A 561 -20.74 -9.64 -0.32
CA VAL A 561 -20.18 -8.69 -1.29
C VAL A 561 -19.92 -9.36 -2.65
N VAL A 562 -19.39 -10.59 -2.66
CA VAL A 562 -19.16 -11.35 -3.90
C VAL A 562 -20.49 -11.68 -4.58
N ALA A 563 -21.52 -12.07 -3.82
CA ALA A 563 -22.84 -12.33 -4.37
C ALA A 563 -23.43 -11.07 -5.01
N LEU A 564 -23.32 -9.91 -4.33
CA LEU A 564 -23.70 -8.62 -4.88
C LEU A 564 -22.95 -8.36 -6.20
N VAL A 565 -21.62 -8.42 -6.22
CA VAL A 565 -20.82 -8.18 -7.42
C VAL A 565 -21.22 -9.14 -8.56
N LYS A 566 -21.35 -10.44 -8.30
CA LYS A 566 -21.71 -11.44 -9.33
C LYS A 566 -23.11 -11.22 -9.89
N GLN A 567 -24.09 -10.98 -9.02
CA GLN A 567 -25.47 -10.71 -9.43
C GLN A 567 -25.52 -9.46 -10.29
N THR A 568 -24.86 -8.41 -9.84
CA THR A 568 -24.91 -7.11 -10.49
C THR A 568 -24.17 -7.06 -11.82
N VAL A 569 -23.00 -7.70 -11.90
CA VAL A 569 -22.24 -7.81 -13.15
C VAL A 569 -22.98 -8.65 -14.21
N SER A 570 -23.83 -9.58 -13.78
CA SER A 570 -24.65 -10.40 -14.68
C SER A 570 -25.90 -9.68 -15.19
N THR A 571 -26.31 -8.58 -14.55
CA THR A 571 -27.42 -7.72 -14.99
C THR A 571 -26.90 -6.51 -15.78
N ALA A 572 -27.54 -6.16 -16.90
CA ALA A 572 -27.12 -5.00 -17.71
C ALA A 572 -27.07 -3.70 -16.87
N PHE A 573 -26.04 -2.88 -17.06
CA PHE A 573 -25.86 -1.63 -16.30
C PHE A 573 -26.98 -0.63 -16.63
N SER A 574 -27.75 -0.25 -15.61
CA SER A 574 -28.87 0.69 -15.77
C SER A 574 -28.47 2.17 -15.64
N SER A 575 -27.33 2.51 -15.00
CA SER A 575 -26.90 3.90 -14.78
C SER A 575 -25.38 4.04 -14.51
N PRO A 576 -24.76 5.22 -14.75
CA PRO A 576 -23.35 5.46 -14.39
C PRO A 576 -23.10 5.42 -12.87
N ARG A 577 -24.10 5.79 -12.06
CA ARG A 577 -24.01 5.75 -10.59
C ARG A 577 -23.88 4.31 -10.09
N PHE A 578 -24.59 3.38 -10.72
CA PHE A 578 -24.52 1.98 -10.40
C PHE A 578 -23.18 1.34 -10.79
N ILE A 579 -22.57 1.77 -11.90
CA ILE A 579 -21.20 1.39 -12.29
C ILE A 579 -20.19 1.81 -11.20
N LYS A 580 -20.30 3.04 -10.69
CA LYS A 580 -19.45 3.52 -9.59
C LYS A 580 -19.63 2.68 -8.32
N LEU A 581 -20.87 2.31 -8.00
CA LEU A 581 -21.19 1.48 -6.84
C LEU A 581 -20.54 0.11 -6.92
N VAL A 582 -20.75 -0.62 -8.02
CA VAL A 582 -20.14 -1.93 -8.22
C VAL A 582 -18.61 -1.82 -8.24
N GLY A 583 -18.09 -0.79 -8.93
CA GLY A 583 -16.65 -0.51 -8.97
C GLY A 583 -16.05 -0.32 -7.58
N ALA A 584 -16.76 0.32 -6.65
CA ALA A 584 -16.30 0.51 -5.27
C ALA A 584 -16.21 -0.81 -4.49
N TYR A 585 -17.18 -1.71 -4.65
CA TYR A 585 -17.14 -3.04 -4.01
C TYR A 585 -16.11 -3.98 -4.65
N VAL A 586 -15.90 -3.91 -5.97
CA VAL A 586 -14.80 -4.61 -6.62
C VAL A 586 -13.45 -4.08 -6.13
N PHE A 587 -13.34 -2.76 -5.93
CA PHE A 587 -12.14 -2.13 -5.36
C PHE A 587 -11.89 -2.55 -3.89
N PHE A 588 -12.93 -2.77 -3.09
CA PHE A 588 -12.80 -3.39 -1.77
C PHE A 588 -12.22 -4.80 -1.88
N LEU A 589 -12.79 -5.67 -2.73
CA LEU A 589 -12.28 -7.03 -2.96
C LEU A 589 -10.83 -7.02 -3.48
N ARG A 590 -10.47 -6.02 -4.28
CA ARG A 590 -9.08 -5.80 -4.76
C ARG A 590 -8.08 -5.64 -3.64
N GLN A 591 -8.44 -4.96 -2.54
CA GLN A 591 -7.53 -4.81 -1.40
C GLN A 591 -7.19 -6.16 -0.76
N LEU A 592 -8.03 -7.19 -0.93
CA LEU A 592 -7.81 -8.55 -0.46
C LEU A 592 -7.01 -9.38 -1.47
N TYR A 593 -7.51 -9.56 -2.70
CA TYR A 593 -6.91 -10.50 -3.66
C TYR A 593 -5.56 -10.06 -4.23
N ARG A 594 -5.13 -8.82 -3.99
CA ARG A 594 -3.76 -8.37 -4.31
C ARG A 594 -2.69 -9.02 -3.43
N THR A 595 -3.09 -9.58 -2.28
CA THR A 595 -2.18 -10.28 -1.34
C THR A 595 -2.32 -11.78 -1.47
N CYS A 596 -1.27 -12.53 -1.17
CA CYS A 596 -1.31 -13.99 -1.33
C CYS A 596 -2.36 -14.65 -0.42
N ASP A 597 -2.47 -14.20 0.84
CA ASP A 597 -3.46 -14.72 1.78
C ASP A 597 -4.90 -14.43 1.33
N GLY A 598 -5.18 -13.19 0.93
CA GLY A 598 -6.50 -12.79 0.46
C GLY A 598 -6.89 -13.47 -0.85
N LEU A 599 -5.96 -13.66 -1.79
CA LEU A 599 -6.24 -14.37 -3.03
C LEU A 599 -6.61 -15.82 -2.77
N ARG A 600 -5.88 -16.52 -1.88
CA ARG A 600 -6.17 -17.91 -1.52
C ARG A 600 -7.60 -18.08 -1.02
N ARG A 601 -8.08 -17.18 -0.17
CA ARG A 601 -9.46 -17.22 0.37
C ARG A 601 -10.50 -16.89 -0.71
N LEU A 602 -10.21 -15.92 -1.58
CA LEU A 602 -11.15 -15.45 -2.60
C LEU A 602 -11.17 -16.28 -3.89
N GLN A 603 -10.17 -17.14 -4.12
CA GLN A 603 -10.02 -17.87 -5.38
C GLN A 603 -11.23 -18.76 -5.69
N GLN A 604 -11.89 -19.33 -4.67
CA GLN A 604 -13.09 -20.15 -4.83
C GLN A 604 -14.24 -19.41 -5.55
N TYR A 605 -14.27 -18.08 -5.46
CA TYR A 605 -15.30 -17.28 -6.11
C TYR A 605 -15.04 -16.98 -7.58
N LYS A 606 -13.86 -17.31 -8.13
CA LYS A 606 -13.51 -17.12 -9.55
C LYS A 606 -13.76 -15.69 -10.06
N LEU A 607 -13.44 -14.68 -9.24
CA LEU A 607 -13.67 -13.26 -9.57
C LEU A 607 -12.98 -12.81 -10.87
N HIS A 608 -11.82 -13.38 -11.18
CA HIS A 608 -11.10 -13.12 -12.44
C HIS A 608 -11.90 -13.53 -13.69
N GLU A 609 -12.59 -14.68 -13.66
CA GLU A 609 -13.48 -15.13 -14.75
C GLU A 609 -14.70 -14.20 -14.88
N VAL A 610 -15.30 -13.82 -13.74
CA VAL A 610 -16.48 -12.93 -13.69
C VAL A 610 -16.17 -11.58 -14.33
N LEU A 611 -15.04 -10.95 -13.94
CA LEU A 611 -14.65 -9.66 -14.47
C LEU A 611 -14.24 -9.75 -15.95
N ALA A 612 -13.50 -10.79 -16.35
CA ALA A 612 -13.05 -10.95 -17.73
C ALA A 612 -14.20 -11.22 -18.71
N LYS A 613 -15.22 -11.99 -18.31
CA LYS A 613 -16.39 -12.25 -19.15
C LYS A 613 -17.10 -10.95 -19.58
N THR A 614 -17.13 -9.93 -18.71
CA THR A 614 -17.69 -8.61 -19.05
C THR A 614 -16.93 -7.88 -20.16
N LEU A 615 -15.65 -8.22 -20.35
CA LEU A 615 -14.83 -7.68 -21.43
C LEU A 615 -15.07 -8.43 -22.75
N GLU A 616 -15.39 -9.72 -22.72
CA GLU A 616 -15.67 -10.54 -23.92
C GLU A 616 -17.08 -10.29 -24.50
N ASP A 617 -18.07 -10.01 -23.65
CA ASP A 617 -19.42 -9.58 -24.07
C ASP A 617 -19.42 -8.18 -24.74
N ALA A 618 -18.25 -7.55 -24.88
CA ALA A 618 -17.99 -6.45 -25.80
C ALA A 618 -17.76 -6.95 -27.24
N LYS A 619 -18.77 -7.59 -27.85
CA LYS A 619 -18.78 -7.79 -29.30
C LYS A 619 -18.94 -6.43 -30.00
N TRP A 620 -17.84 -5.91 -30.54
CA TRP A 620 -17.69 -4.63 -31.25
C TRP A 620 -18.43 -4.51 -32.60
N LYS A 621 -19.64 -5.04 -32.75
CA LYS A 621 -20.40 -4.87 -34.00
C LYS A 621 -21.84 -4.48 -33.73
N ASN A 622 -22.11 -3.19 -34.01
CA ASN A 622 -23.41 -2.60 -34.32
C ASN A 622 -24.41 -2.41 -33.16
N ASP A 623 -24.12 -1.53 -32.21
CA ASP A 623 -25.19 -0.87 -31.43
C ASP A 623 -25.16 0.64 -31.68
N GLN A 624 -26.22 1.16 -32.28
CA GLN A 624 -26.40 2.55 -32.72
C GLN A 624 -26.78 3.51 -31.57
N HIS A 625 -26.56 3.14 -30.31
CA HIS A 625 -26.92 3.95 -29.14
C HIS A 625 -25.68 4.54 -28.43
N ALA A 626 -25.53 5.86 -28.47
CA ALA A 626 -24.38 6.59 -27.92
C ALA A 626 -24.21 6.45 -26.40
N ASP A 627 -25.30 6.36 -25.62
CA ASP A 627 -25.25 6.33 -24.14
C ASP A 627 -24.74 4.99 -23.57
N ILE A 628 -25.10 3.86 -24.19
CA ILE A 628 -24.65 2.51 -23.77
C ILE A 628 -23.13 2.35 -24.04
N SER A 629 -22.62 3.01 -25.09
CA SER A 629 -21.19 3.01 -25.42
C SER A 629 -20.34 3.69 -24.32
N MET A 630 -20.83 4.80 -23.76
CA MET A 630 -20.14 5.54 -22.70
C MET A 630 -20.07 4.74 -21.39
N LEU A 631 -21.19 4.19 -20.94
CA LEU A 631 -21.27 3.34 -19.74
C LEU A 631 -20.34 2.12 -19.84
N ARG A 632 -20.31 1.47 -21.00
CA ARG A 632 -19.43 0.31 -21.24
C ARG A 632 -17.95 0.69 -21.19
N LYS A 633 -17.59 1.88 -21.70
CA LYS A 633 -16.22 2.39 -21.64
C LYS A 633 -15.77 2.68 -20.20
N GLU A 634 -16.66 3.26 -19.39
CA GLU A 634 -16.40 3.50 -17.96
C GLU A 634 -16.20 2.19 -17.19
N TRP A 635 -17.10 1.21 -17.36
CA TRP A 635 -16.95 -0.10 -16.72
C TRP A 635 -15.69 -0.83 -17.18
N SER A 636 -15.38 -0.82 -18.48
CA SER A 636 -14.19 -1.50 -19.02
C SER A 636 -12.90 -1.00 -18.36
N ALA A 637 -12.75 0.31 -18.15
CA ALA A 637 -11.60 0.86 -17.44
C ALA A 637 -11.51 0.36 -15.99
N ILE A 638 -12.64 0.28 -15.28
CA ILE A 638 -12.71 -0.25 -13.91
C ILE A 638 -12.38 -1.75 -13.88
N ALA A 639 -12.94 -2.54 -14.79
CA ALA A 639 -12.74 -3.98 -14.86
C ALA A 639 -11.28 -4.33 -15.18
N VAL A 640 -10.67 -3.64 -16.15
CA VAL A 640 -9.26 -3.82 -16.52
C VAL A 640 -8.32 -3.41 -15.37
N ASP A 641 -8.58 -2.28 -14.70
CA ASP A 641 -7.77 -1.86 -13.54
C ASP A 641 -7.84 -2.89 -12.40
N ASN A 642 -9.02 -3.44 -12.12
CA ASN A 642 -9.16 -4.47 -11.08
C ASN A 642 -8.54 -5.82 -11.49
N LEU A 643 -8.73 -6.26 -12.73
CA LEU A 643 -8.10 -7.48 -13.26
C LEU A 643 -6.57 -7.40 -13.21
N LEU A 644 -5.97 -6.25 -13.55
CA LEU A 644 -4.54 -6.03 -13.47
C LEU A 644 -3.97 -6.32 -12.07
N ASN A 645 -4.75 -6.06 -11.00
CA ASN A 645 -4.27 -6.21 -9.62
C ASN A 645 -4.24 -7.66 -9.12
N PHE A 646 -4.78 -8.62 -9.88
CA PHE A 646 -4.44 -10.02 -9.65
C PHE A 646 -2.94 -10.28 -9.85
N ALA A 647 -2.28 -9.51 -10.74
CA ALA A 647 -0.84 -9.60 -10.93
C ALA A 647 -0.02 -9.12 -9.73
N GLY A 648 -0.64 -8.73 -8.60
CA GLY A 648 0.04 -8.52 -7.32
C GLY A 648 0.62 -9.80 -6.69
N THR A 649 0.25 -10.99 -7.17
CA THR A 649 0.76 -12.28 -6.66
C THR A 649 1.08 -13.27 -7.80
N PRO A 650 1.93 -14.29 -7.58
CA PRO A 650 2.29 -15.27 -8.63
C PRO A 650 1.08 -16.05 -9.14
N LYS A 651 0.25 -16.55 -8.22
CA LYS A 651 -0.98 -17.28 -8.56
C LYS A 651 -1.99 -16.37 -9.26
N GLY A 652 -2.05 -15.09 -8.89
CA GLY A 652 -2.93 -14.14 -9.56
C GLY A 652 -2.49 -13.80 -10.99
N VAL A 653 -1.19 -13.80 -11.30
CA VAL A 653 -0.71 -13.75 -12.71
C VAL A 653 -1.21 -14.95 -13.51
N LEU A 654 -1.23 -16.15 -12.93
CA LEU A 654 -1.84 -17.33 -13.56
C LEU A 654 -3.33 -17.11 -13.83
N LEU A 655 -4.09 -16.62 -12.84
CA LEU A 655 -5.53 -16.36 -13.01
C LEU A 655 -5.81 -15.27 -14.05
N LEU A 656 -4.97 -14.24 -14.14
CA LEU A 656 -5.07 -13.19 -15.16
C LEU A 656 -4.78 -13.71 -16.57
N GLN A 657 -3.83 -14.64 -16.71
CA GLN A 657 -3.57 -15.29 -17.99
C GLN A 657 -4.73 -16.21 -18.39
N LEU A 658 -5.25 -17.01 -17.45
CA LEU A 658 -6.40 -17.89 -17.66
C LEU A 658 -7.66 -17.12 -18.05
N SER A 659 -7.82 -15.89 -17.56
CA SER A 659 -8.95 -15.03 -17.92
C SER A 659 -8.83 -14.41 -19.33
N GLY A 660 -7.72 -14.62 -20.04
CA GLY A 660 -7.51 -14.07 -21.38
C GLY A 660 -7.30 -12.56 -21.45
N SER A 661 -7.22 -11.88 -20.31
CA SER A 661 -7.20 -10.41 -20.21
C SER A 661 -5.80 -9.81 -19.98
N MET A 662 -4.74 -10.60 -20.10
CA MET A 662 -3.35 -10.17 -19.84
C MET A 662 -2.93 -8.95 -20.69
N VAL A 663 -3.09 -9.03 -22.02
CA VAL A 663 -2.65 -7.96 -22.94
C VAL A 663 -3.41 -6.64 -22.70
N PRO A 664 -4.75 -6.62 -22.62
CA PRO A 664 -5.49 -5.39 -22.26
C PRO A 664 -5.07 -4.78 -20.93
N CYS A 665 -4.82 -5.61 -19.90
CA CYS A 665 -4.40 -5.13 -18.57
C CYS A 665 -3.01 -4.50 -18.59
N VAL A 666 -2.06 -5.12 -19.30
CA VAL A 666 -0.71 -4.58 -19.47
C VAL A 666 -0.71 -3.29 -20.30
N ALA A 667 -1.52 -3.22 -21.37
CA ALA A 667 -1.67 -1.99 -22.16
C ALA A 667 -2.22 -0.84 -21.32
N TYR A 668 -3.22 -1.12 -20.49
CA TYR A 668 -3.76 -0.15 -19.55
C TYR A 668 -2.72 0.28 -18.51
N MET A 669 -1.94 -0.66 -17.96
CA MET A 669 -0.84 -0.36 -17.05
C MET A 669 0.19 0.60 -17.69
N PHE A 670 0.61 0.31 -18.92
CA PHE A 670 1.57 1.13 -19.66
C PHE A 670 1.04 2.55 -19.90
N HIS A 671 -0.22 2.68 -20.34
CA HIS A 671 -0.85 3.98 -20.53
C HIS A 671 -0.87 4.83 -19.25
N ARG A 672 -1.08 4.20 -18.07
CA ARG A 672 -1.03 4.92 -16.79
C ARG A 672 0.38 5.28 -16.37
N TYR A 673 1.34 4.40 -16.67
CA TYR A 673 2.76 4.62 -16.41
C TYR A 673 3.29 5.84 -17.16
N GLU A 674 3.02 5.96 -18.46
CA GLU A 674 3.41 7.12 -19.29
C GLU A 674 2.86 8.44 -18.72
N LYS A 675 1.62 8.41 -18.21
CA LYS A 675 0.96 9.57 -17.59
C LYS A 675 1.40 9.85 -16.15
N LYS A 676 2.37 9.09 -15.61
CA LYS A 676 2.85 9.20 -14.21
C LYS A 676 1.71 9.16 -13.18
N MET A 677 0.62 8.44 -13.48
CA MET A 677 -0.51 8.32 -12.56
C MET A 677 -0.15 7.38 -11.41
N GLN A 678 -0.72 7.57 -10.23
CA GLN A 678 -0.57 6.63 -9.12
C GLN A 678 -1.32 5.31 -9.41
N VAL A 679 -0.79 4.16 -8.95
CA VAL A 679 -1.38 2.83 -9.18
C VAL A 679 -2.77 2.71 -8.54
N SER A 680 -2.93 3.24 -7.33
CA SER A 680 -4.18 3.21 -6.57
C SER A 680 -4.23 4.36 -5.55
N LYS A 681 -5.44 4.74 -5.13
CA LYS A 681 -5.66 5.69 -4.02
C LYS A 681 -5.02 5.23 -2.70
N CYS A 682 -4.94 3.91 -2.50
CA CYS A 682 -4.42 3.30 -1.28
C CYS A 682 -2.93 2.89 -1.39
N GLU A 683 -2.27 3.11 -2.54
CA GLU A 683 -0.91 2.60 -2.78
C GLU A 683 0.01 3.68 -3.34
N LYS A 684 1.09 3.97 -2.64
CA LYS A 684 2.11 4.95 -3.08
C LYS A 684 3.11 4.36 -4.09
N PHE A 685 3.29 3.04 -4.11
CA PHE A 685 4.25 2.31 -4.95
C PHE A 685 3.56 1.05 -5.53
N GLY A 686 3.84 0.66 -6.79
CA GLY A 686 3.27 -0.59 -7.32
C GLY A 686 3.63 -0.99 -8.76
N TYR A 687 3.91 -0.06 -9.69
CA TYR A 687 4.20 -0.45 -11.08
C TYR A 687 5.45 -1.33 -11.22
N GLY A 688 6.53 -1.05 -10.48
CA GLY A 688 7.73 -1.88 -10.50
C GLY A 688 7.44 -3.31 -10.07
N VAL A 689 6.68 -3.49 -8.98
CA VAL A 689 6.26 -4.79 -8.45
C VAL A 689 5.41 -5.54 -9.48
N LEU A 690 4.42 -4.89 -10.08
CA LEU A 690 3.57 -5.50 -11.12
C LEU A 690 4.39 -5.90 -12.37
N VAL A 691 5.28 -5.04 -12.85
CA VAL A 691 6.17 -5.35 -13.98
C VAL A 691 7.09 -6.52 -13.65
N SER A 692 7.70 -6.55 -12.46
CA SER A 692 8.53 -7.66 -11.97
C SER A 692 7.75 -8.98 -11.94
N GLN A 693 6.50 -8.95 -11.45
CA GLN A 693 5.65 -10.13 -11.37
C GLN A 693 5.22 -10.65 -12.76
N ILE A 694 4.81 -9.75 -13.65
CA ILE A 694 4.34 -10.10 -15.00
C ILE A 694 5.51 -10.59 -15.88
N SER A 695 6.64 -9.88 -15.85
CA SER A 695 7.85 -10.20 -16.64
C SER A 695 8.49 -11.54 -16.26
N THR A 696 8.21 -12.06 -15.07
CA THR A 696 8.71 -13.34 -14.60
C THR A 696 8.08 -14.55 -15.31
N THR A 697 7.05 -14.32 -16.13
CA THR A 697 6.40 -15.34 -16.96
C THR A 697 6.55 -15.04 -18.44
N LYS A 698 6.68 -16.09 -19.27
CA LYS A 698 6.75 -15.97 -20.73
C LYS A 698 5.55 -15.19 -21.33
N PRO A 699 4.27 -15.57 -21.09
CA PRO A 699 3.13 -14.84 -21.65
C PRO A 699 3.00 -13.40 -21.11
N GLY A 700 3.37 -13.18 -19.84
CA GLY A 700 3.39 -11.83 -19.27
C GLY A 700 4.43 -10.94 -19.94
N MET A 701 5.65 -11.44 -20.17
CA MET A 701 6.68 -10.70 -20.90
C MET A 701 6.30 -10.45 -22.37
N GLN A 702 5.70 -11.43 -23.05
CA GLN A 702 5.18 -11.23 -24.41
C GLN A 702 4.16 -10.09 -24.45
N ALA A 703 3.28 -9.99 -23.46
CA ALA A 703 2.33 -8.87 -23.34
C ALA A 703 3.04 -7.54 -23.08
N LEU A 704 4.05 -7.48 -22.18
CA LEU A 704 4.84 -6.27 -21.92
C LEU A 704 5.61 -5.81 -23.17
N TYR A 705 6.12 -6.75 -23.96
CA TYR A 705 6.83 -6.44 -25.20
C TYR A 705 5.86 -6.01 -26.32
N ALA A 706 4.74 -6.71 -26.50
CA ALA A 706 3.74 -6.40 -27.52
C ALA A 706 3.05 -5.04 -27.32
N THR A 707 2.89 -4.62 -26.06
CA THR A 707 2.30 -3.31 -25.70
C THR A 707 3.27 -2.14 -25.82
N GLY A 708 4.57 -2.40 -25.98
CA GLY A 708 5.60 -1.39 -26.19
C GLY A 708 6.35 -0.94 -24.94
N LEU A 709 5.98 -1.40 -23.73
CA LEU A 709 6.66 -1.00 -22.48
C LEU A 709 8.14 -1.39 -22.50
N ILE A 710 8.48 -2.63 -22.86
CA ILE A 710 9.88 -3.08 -22.90
C ILE A 710 10.68 -2.31 -23.96
N ARG A 711 10.08 -2.02 -25.12
CA ARG A 711 10.72 -1.21 -26.16
C ARG A 711 10.95 0.22 -25.70
N SER A 712 10.04 0.79 -24.92
CA SER A 712 10.25 2.11 -24.31
C SER A 712 11.47 2.12 -23.39
N PHE A 713 11.71 1.05 -22.61
CA PHE A 713 12.91 0.96 -21.78
C PHE A 713 14.21 0.87 -22.60
N PHE A 714 14.20 0.20 -23.76
CA PHE A 714 15.35 0.20 -24.66
C PHE A 714 15.56 1.56 -25.33
N SER A 715 14.49 2.22 -25.77
CA SER A 715 14.58 3.58 -26.32
C SER A 715 15.13 4.57 -25.29
N ASP A 716 14.66 4.48 -24.06
CA ASP A 716 15.10 5.25 -22.91
C ASP A 716 16.58 5.01 -22.59
N LEU A 717 17.01 3.75 -22.58
CA LEU A 717 18.42 3.39 -22.42
C LEU A 717 19.26 3.97 -23.55
N TRP A 718 18.81 3.83 -24.80
CA TRP A 718 19.55 4.31 -25.96
C TRP A 718 19.66 5.84 -25.99
N ALA A 719 18.61 6.57 -25.57
CA ALA A 719 18.64 8.02 -25.41
C ALA A 719 19.68 8.50 -24.39
N VAL A 720 19.96 7.70 -23.34
CA VAL A 720 21.04 7.99 -22.38
C VAL A 720 22.42 7.73 -22.99
N LEU A 721 22.52 6.72 -23.87
CA LEU A 721 23.79 6.31 -24.47
C LEU A 721 24.19 7.17 -25.69
N GLU A 722 23.22 7.76 -26.41
CA GLU A 722 23.41 8.65 -27.56
C GLU A 722 23.46 10.14 -27.18
N TYR A 723 24.00 10.51 -26.02
CA TYR A 723 24.10 11.93 -25.67
C TYR A 723 24.91 12.70 -26.74
N ASP A 724 24.18 13.36 -27.63
CA ASP A 724 24.69 14.28 -28.63
C ASP A 724 24.67 15.67 -28.00
N GLY A 725 25.78 16.40 -28.08
CA GLY A 725 25.98 17.71 -27.45
C GLY A 725 25.11 18.85 -28.02
N SER A 726 23.92 18.55 -28.54
CA SER A 726 23.02 19.48 -29.25
C SER A 726 21.88 20.04 -28.39
N LEU A 727 21.80 19.68 -27.09
CA LEU A 727 20.91 20.35 -26.13
C LEU A 727 21.68 21.40 -25.32
N ASP A 728 21.38 22.67 -25.63
CA ASP A 728 22.02 23.92 -25.18
C ASP A 728 21.85 24.25 -23.67
N THR A 729 21.80 23.25 -22.81
CA THR A 729 21.85 23.42 -21.35
C THR A 729 23.14 22.85 -20.82
N ALA A 730 24.09 23.75 -20.55
CA ALA A 730 25.37 23.46 -19.92
C ALA A 730 25.19 22.63 -18.64
N ILE A 731 25.48 21.33 -18.72
CA ILE A 731 25.86 20.52 -17.55
C ILE A 731 27.39 20.42 -17.62
N PRO A 732 28.13 20.84 -16.57
CA PRO A 732 29.59 20.83 -16.60
C PRO A 732 30.13 19.41 -16.74
N HIS A 733 31.25 19.29 -17.46
CA HIS A 733 32.07 18.09 -17.63
C HIS A 733 32.07 17.09 -16.45
N ALA A 734 31.89 15.81 -16.81
CA ALA A 734 32.49 14.62 -16.20
C ALA A 734 32.42 14.52 -14.66
N GLU A 735 31.25 14.10 -14.17
CA GLU A 735 31.12 13.27 -12.96
C GLU A 735 30.51 11.91 -13.35
N PRO A 736 30.90 10.80 -12.71
CA PRO A 736 30.66 9.45 -13.21
C PRO A 736 29.21 9.02 -13.04
N LEU A 737 28.36 9.09 -14.08
CA LEU A 737 27.06 8.39 -14.20
C LEU A 737 26.24 8.21 -12.89
N ASP A 738 26.25 9.23 -12.02
CA ASP A 738 25.61 9.19 -10.70
C ASP A 738 24.26 9.89 -10.70
N ASP A 739 23.59 9.92 -11.86
CA ASP A 739 22.22 10.38 -11.93
C ASP A 739 21.30 9.27 -11.41
N HIS A 740 20.63 9.54 -10.30
CA HIS A 740 19.58 8.69 -9.72
C HIS A 740 18.52 8.30 -10.76
N ILE A 741 18.33 9.11 -11.81
CA ILE A 741 17.45 8.81 -12.94
C ILE A 741 18.00 7.64 -13.79
N THR A 742 19.26 7.71 -14.20
CA THR A 742 19.94 6.64 -14.98
C THR A 742 20.02 5.34 -14.20
N LYS A 743 20.40 5.40 -12.92
CA LYS A 743 20.39 4.21 -12.03
C LYS A 743 19.01 3.58 -11.94
N LYS A 744 17.96 4.39 -11.83
CA LYS A 744 16.56 3.91 -11.80
C LYS A 744 16.11 3.31 -13.14
N MET A 745 16.49 3.90 -14.27
CA MET A 745 16.16 3.40 -15.61
C MET A 745 16.83 2.05 -15.85
N ILE A 746 18.15 1.96 -15.59
CA ILE A 746 18.91 0.71 -15.65
C ILE A 746 18.30 -0.31 -14.69
N ALA A 747 18.02 0.07 -13.43
CA ALA A 747 17.41 -0.86 -12.48
C ALA A 747 16.04 -1.39 -12.93
N ASN A 748 15.20 -0.58 -13.60
CA ASN A 748 13.92 -1.06 -14.14
C ASN A 748 14.10 -2.05 -15.29
N LEU A 749 15.06 -1.77 -16.17
CA LEU A 749 15.44 -2.63 -17.28
C LEU A 749 16.00 -3.97 -16.77
N LEU A 750 16.92 -3.92 -15.80
CA LEU A 750 17.49 -5.09 -15.13
C LEU A 750 16.42 -5.93 -14.42
N LYS A 751 15.43 -5.30 -13.78
CA LYS A 751 14.28 -6.01 -13.17
C LYS A 751 13.43 -6.72 -14.22
N ALA A 752 13.24 -6.16 -15.40
CA ALA A 752 12.51 -6.87 -16.46
C ALA A 752 13.33 -8.06 -17.01
N PHE A 753 14.65 -7.93 -17.07
CA PHE A 753 15.53 -8.91 -17.73
C PHE A 753 16.13 -9.98 -16.84
N ALA A 754 16.08 -9.83 -15.51
CA ALA A 754 16.65 -10.84 -14.60
C ALA A 754 15.87 -12.17 -14.58
N SER A 755 14.79 -12.32 -15.36
CA SER A 755 14.02 -13.55 -15.47
C SER A 755 14.26 -14.27 -16.81
N PHE A 756 14.70 -15.52 -16.74
CA PHE A 756 14.92 -16.38 -17.92
C PHE A 756 13.67 -16.53 -18.83
N PRO A 757 12.46 -16.82 -18.30
CA PRO A 757 11.23 -16.82 -19.11
C PRO A 757 10.99 -15.52 -19.88
N GLY A 758 11.34 -14.37 -19.28
CA GLY A 758 11.23 -13.07 -19.94
C GLY A 758 12.24 -12.90 -21.07
N LEU A 759 13.48 -13.33 -20.83
CA LEU A 759 14.53 -13.29 -21.85
C LEU A 759 14.19 -14.13 -23.09
N ILE A 760 13.67 -15.34 -22.90
CA ILE A 760 13.17 -16.17 -24.02
C ILE A 760 12.09 -15.43 -24.80
N ALA A 761 11.09 -14.89 -24.11
CA ALA A 761 9.97 -14.20 -24.75
C ALA A 761 10.43 -13.03 -25.65
N ILE A 762 11.44 -12.28 -25.20
CA ILE A 762 12.01 -11.16 -25.97
C ILE A 762 12.74 -11.69 -27.21
N LEU A 763 13.63 -12.67 -27.06
CA LEU A 763 14.41 -13.21 -28.18
C LEU A 763 13.52 -13.88 -29.23
N GLU A 764 12.48 -14.62 -28.82
CA GLU A 764 11.48 -15.19 -29.73
C GLU A 764 10.67 -14.09 -30.44
N ALA A 765 10.31 -13.02 -29.73
CA ALA A 765 9.56 -11.91 -30.32
C ALA A 765 10.38 -11.08 -31.31
N GLU A 766 11.70 -11.03 -31.13
CA GLU A 766 12.67 -10.36 -32.02
C GLU A 766 13.06 -11.23 -33.21
N HIS A 767 12.99 -12.56 -33.09
CA HIS A 767 13.42 -13.49 -34.13
C HIS A 767 12.78 -13.19 -35.51
N GLY A 768 13.64 -13.07 -36.54
CA GLY A 768 13.21 -12.88 -37.93
C GLY A 768 12.65 -11.49 -38.29
N LYS A 769 12.78 -10.48 -37.41
CA LYS A 769 12.35 -9.09 -37.68
C LYS A 769 13.54 -8.16 -37.96
N ALA A 770 13.29 -7.04 -38.64
CA ALA A 770 14.29 -5.98 -38.80
C ALA A 770 14.63 -5.38 -37.42
N MET A 771 15.91 -5.42 -37.06
CA MET A 771 16.39 -5.09 -35.71
C MET A 771 16.72 -3.59 -35.62
N GLY A 772 16.00 -2.88 -34.76
CA GLY A 772 16.24 -1.46 -34.45
C GLY A 772 16.89 -1.25 -33.09
N LYS A 773 17.21 0.01 -32.77
CA LYS A 773 17.82 0.46 -31.50
C LYS A 773 17.02 0.06 -30.25
N GLU A 774 15.72 -0.22 -30.40
CA GLU A 774 14.77 -0.64 -29.36
C GLU A 774 14.77 -2.15 -29.04
N THR A 775 15.80 -2.90 -29.45
CA THR A 775 15.85 -4.36 -29.32
C THR A 775 17.04 -4.86 -28.49
N LEU A 776 16.86 -6.00 -27.82
CA LEU A 776 17.95 -6.67 -27.11
C LEU A 776 19.03 -7.13 -28.10
N HIS A 777 18.62 -7.62 -29.27
CA HIS A 777 19.53 -8.07 -30.32
C HIS A 777 20.50 -6.96 -30.74
N TYR A 778 20.00 -5.74 -30.93
CA TYR A 778 20.83 -4.57 -31.27
C TYR A 778 21.76 -4.17 -30.11
N LEU A 779 21.29 -4.16 -28.86
CA LEU A 779 22.12 -3.91 -27.69
C LEU A 779 23.30 -4.91 -27.59
N MET A 780 23.00 -6.19 -27.78
CA MET A 780 24.00 -7.27 -27.74
C MET A 780 25.04 -7.10 -28.85
N ASN A 781 24.63 -6.97 -30.11
CA ASN A 781 25.58 -6.91 -31.22
C ASN A 781 26.37 -5.59 -31.25
N CYS A 782 25.71 -4.45 -31.08
CA CYS A 782 26.35 -3.15 -31.26
C CYS A 782 27.19 -2.73 -30.05
N ILE A 783 26.62 -2.77 -28.84
CA ILE A 783 27.30 -2.27 -27.64
C ILE A 783 28.19 -3.32 -27.00
N ILE A 784 27.67 -4.55 -26.83
CA ILE A 784 28.37 -5.58 -26.04
C ILE A 784 29.42 -6.30 -26.89
N LEU A 785 29.12 -6.60 -28.16
CA LEU A 785 29.98 -7.42 -29.02
C LEU A 785 30.77 -6.61 -30.06
N GLY A 786 30.46 -5.33 -30.26
CA GLY A 786 31.14 -4.48 -31.25
C GLY A 786 30.95 -4.93 -32.71
N LYS A 787 29.88 -5.67 -33.00
CA LYS A 787 29.51 -6.15 -34.34
C LYS A 787 28.47 -5.18 -34.93
N ALA A 788 28.92 -4.10 -35.54
CA ALA A 788 28.02 -3.20 -36.28
C ALA A 788 27.64 -3.84 -37.63
N ASP A 789 26.35 -3.96 -37.92
CA ASP A 789 25.89 -4.31 -39.26
C ASP A 789 26.16 -3.12 -40.20
N ASN A 790 27.00 -3.32 -41.21
CA ASN A 790 27.37 -2.33 -42.25
C ASN A 790 26.18 -1.89 -43.15
N HIS A 791 24.92 -2.10 -42.76
CA HIS A 791 23.74 -1.93 -43.62
C HIS A 791 22.87 -0.70 -43.33
N ALA A 792 23.20 0.11 -42.33
CA ALA A 792 22.67 1.47 -42.20
C ALA A 792 23.84 2.46 -42.20
N GLY A 793 23.84 3.41 -43.14
CA GLY A 793 24.92 4.37 -43.38
C GLY A 793 25.20 5.39 -42.26
N ASP A 794 24.71 5.15 -41.05
CA ASP A 794 25.15 5.81 -39.82
C ASP A 794 25.88 4.76 -38.98
N GLY A 795 27.19 4.61 -39.20
CA GLY A 795 28.01 3.86 -38.27
C GLY A 795 27.99 4.58 -36.90
N PRO A 796 28.00 3.87 -35.76
CA PRO A 796 28.32 4.52 -34.51
C PRO A 796 29.80 4.93 -34.61
N ALA A 797 30.04 6.17 -35.04
CA ALA A 797 31.30 6.84 -34.80
C ALA A 797 31.49 6.83 -33.28
N ASP A 798 32.50 6.09 -32.84
CA ASP A 798 32.92 5.91 -31.45
C ASP A 798 31.85 5.30 -30.51
N VAL A 799 31.85 3.97 -30.37
CA VAL A 799 31.24 3.35 -29.17
C VAL A 799 31.98 3.91 -27.96
N ILE A 800 31.36 4.86 -27.28
CA ILE A 800 31.86 5.48 -26.06
C ILE A 800 32.17 4.37 -25.05
N GLU A 801 33.36 4.40 -24.46
CA GLU A 801 33.86 3.38 -23.52
C GLU A 801 32.87 3.11 -22.36
N GLU A 802 32.16 4.16 -21.91
CA GLU A 802 31.12 4.12 -20.90
C GLU A 802 29.90 3.29 -21.32
N SER A 803 29.47 3.37 -22.59
CA SER A 803 28.35 2.59 -23.13
C SER A 803 28.66 1.11 -23.14
N HIS A 804 29.89 0.75 -23.50
CA HIS A 804 30.36 -0.64 -23.45
C HIS A 804 30.38 -1.17 -22.01
N LEU A 805 30.81 -0.36 -21.03
CA LEU A 805 30.80 -0.71 -19.62
C LEU A 805 29.39 -1.03 -19.10
N ILE A 806 28.41 -0.18 -19.43
CA ILE A 806 27.00 -0.41 -19.11
C ILE A 806 26.51 -1.72 -19.75
N GLY A 807 26.84 -1.94 -21.03
CA GLY A 807 26.52 -3.19 -21.73
C GLY A 807 27.08 -4.44 -21.02
N LEU A 808 28.35 -4.40 -20.58
CA LEU A 808 28.97 -5.49 -19.83
C LEU A 808 28.30 -5.72 -18.46
N ARG A 809 27.88 -4.66 -17.76
CA ARG A 809 27.12 -4.79 -16.50
C ARG A 809 25.76 -5.45 -16.71
N ILE A 810 25.05 -5.10 -17.79
CA ILE A 810 23.79 -5.77 -18.18
C ILE A 810 24.07 -7.26 -18.50
N LEU A 811 25.11 -7.56 -19.27
CA LEU A 811 25.48 -8.94 -19.60
C LEU A 811 25.86 -9.75 -18.35
N LYS A 812 26.60 -9.17 -17.40
CA LYS A 812 26.92 -9.80 -16.10
C LYS A 812 25.64 -10.22 -15.37
N LEU A 813 24.62 -9.36 -15.35
CA LEU A 813 23.34 -9.70 -14.72
C LEU A 813 22.61 -10.81 -15.48
N LEU A 814 22.46 -10.66 -16.80
CA LEU A 814 21.76 -11.63 -17.66
C LEU A 814 22.38 -13.03 -17.57
N THR A 815 23.71 -13.11 -17.55
CA THR A 815 24.46 -14.37 -17.48
C THR A 815 24.59 -14.94 -16.07
N SER A 816 24.09 -14.23 -15.06
CA SER A 816 24.06 -14.78 -13.70
C SER A 816 23.16 -16.01 -13.63
N SER A 817 22.01 -16.00 -14.31
CA SER A 817 21.15 -17.18 -14.51
C SER A 817 21.82 -18.14 -15.49
N LEU A 818 21.92 -19.41 -15.09
CA LEU A 818 22.51 -20.47 -15.89
C LEU A 818 21.70 -20.76 -17.15
N ASP A 819 20.36 -20.82 -17.03
CA ASP A 819 19.49 -21.03 -18.18
C ASP A 819 19.61 -19.85 -19.17
N SER A 820 19.67 -18.61 -18.67
CA SER A 820 19.85 -17.40 -19.49
C SER A 820 21.22 -17.36 -20.16
N PHE A 821 22.27 -17.76 -19.45
CA PHE A 821 23.61 -17.92 -20.00
C PHE A 821 23.62 -18.89 -21.18
N ILE A 822 23.06 -20.10 -21.01
CA ILE A 822 23.03 -21.13 -22.07
C ILE A 822 22.33 -20.57 -23.32
N LEU A 823 21.19 -19.92 -23.12
CA LEU A 823 20.42 -19.32 -24.21
C LEU A 823 21.21 -18.23 -24.94
N LEU A 824 21.80 -17.28 -24.21
CA LEU A 824 22.58 -16.20 -24.82
C LEU A 824 23.83 -16.69 -25.52
N GLN A 825 24.51 -17.70 -24.96
CA GLN A 825 25.69 -18.29 -25.59
C GLN A 825 25.33 -18.99 -26.90
N SER A 826 24.21 -19.70 -26.95
CA SER A 826 23.68 -20.32 -28.17
C SER A 826 23.37 -19.29 -29.27
N TYR A 827 22.72 -18.18 -28.90
CA TYR A 827 22.31 -17.14 -29.85
C TYR A 827 23.45 -16.24 -30.33
N PHE A 828 24.31 -15.77 -29.42
CA PHE A 828 25.25 -14.68 -29.70
C PHE A 828 26.72 -15.09 -29.73
N LYS A 829 27.06 -16.27 -29.19
CA LYS A 829 28.46 -16.74 -29.05
C LYS A 829 29.34 -15.65 -28.42
N PHE A 830 28.84 -15.13 -27.30
CA PHE A 830 29.41 -13.96 -26.65
C PHE A 830 30.76 -14.30 -26.00
N GLN A 831 30.94 -15.51 -25.48
CA GLN A 831 32.22 -15.93 -24.87
C GLN A 831 33.39 -15.81 -25.85
N GLU A 832 33.22 -16.24 -27.09
CA GLU A 832 34.23 -16.18 -28.15
C GLU A 832 34.58 -14.73 -28.48
N SER A 833 33.56 -13.86 -28.54
CA SER A 833 33.73 -12.44 -28.84
C SER A 833 34.42 -11.68 -27.69
N LEU A 834 34.05 -11.97 -26.43
CA LEU A 834 34.71 -11.41 -25.25
C LEU A 834 36.17 -11.87 -25.14
N LEU A 835 36.46 -13.14 -25.41
CA LEU A 835 37.84 -13.65 -25.44
C LEU A 835 38.67 -12.99 -26.54
N ALA A 836 38.10 -12.76 -27.72
CA ALA A 836 38.77 -12.04 -28.79
C ALA A 836 39.13 -10.61 -28.36
N MET A 837 38.16 -9.86 -27.81
CA MET A 837 38.41 -8.51 -27.27
C MET A 837 39.47 -8.50 -26.16
N GLN A 838 39.47 -9.51 -25.27
CA GLN A 838 40.47 -9.62 -24.21
C GLN A 838 41.89 -9.86 -24.75
N ARG A 839 42.03 -10.56 -25.89
CA ARG A 839 43.32 -10.77 -26.55
C ARG A 839 43.84 -9.49 -27.21
N PHE A 840 42.97 -8.69 -27.82
CA PHE A 840 43.34 -7.40 -28.41
C PHE A 840 43.77 -6.35 -27.36
N ALA A 841 43.33 -6.50 -26.10
CA ALA A 841 43.80 -5.67 -24.99
C ALA A 841 45.25 -5.98 -24.54
N HIS A 842 45.89 -7.01 -25.12
CA HIS A 842 47.33 -7.26 -24.98
C HIS A 842 48.08 -6.47 -26.05
N THR A 843 49.01 -5.61 -25.63
CA THR A 843 49.87 -4.86 -26.56
C THR A 843 50.81 -5.81 -27.31
N ASP A 844 50.96 -5.57 -28.62
CA ASP A 844 51.76 -6.38 -29.55
C ASP A 844 53.15 -6.72 -28.98
N GLY A 845 53.31 -7.95 -28.48
CA GLY A 845 54.61 -8.53 -28.13
C GLY A 845 55.10 -8.32 -26.69
N THR A 846 54.37 -7.63 -25.81
CA THR A 846 54.70 -7.53 -24.37
C THR A 846 53.63 -8.20 -23.51
N SER A 847 54.04 -8.93 -22.47
CA SER A 847 53.14 -9.61 -21.50
C SER A 847 52.34 -8.66 -20.59
N THR A 848 52.20 -7.39 -20.97
CA THR A 848 51.54 -6.33 -20.20
C THR A 848 50.13 -6.08 -20.75
N CYS A 849 49.12 -6.57 -20.03
CA CYS A 849 47.71 -6.30 -20.28
C CYS A 849 47.30 -4.98 -19.60
N VAL A 850 46.58 -4.09 -20.30
CA VAL A 850 45.97 -2.90 -19.67
C VAL A 850 44.79 -3.37 -18.83
N ILE A 851 44.83 -3.11 -17.52
CA ILE A 851 43.75 -3.47 -16.60
C ILE A 851 42.87 -2.24 -16.37
N ASP A 852 41.73 -2.22 -17.07
CA ASP A 852 40.63 -1.27 -16.89
C ASP A 852 39.38 -1.99 -16.35
N GLU A 853 38.32 -1.22 -16.06
CA GLU A 853 37.07 -1.78 -15.52
C GLU A 853 36.37 -2.73 -16.52
N ALA A 854 36.43 -2.42 -17.82
CA ALA A 854 35.85 -3.28 -18.86
C ALA A 854 36.55 -4.65 -18.92
N THR A 855 37.88 -4.67 -18.83
CA THR A 855 38.75 -5.86 -18.82
C THR A 855 38.49 -6.72 -17.58
N LEU A 856 38.24 -6.09 -16.42
CA LEU A 856 37.82 -6.79 -15.20
C LEU A 856 36.42 -7.41 -15.34
N LEU A 857 35.45 -6.66 -15.88
CA LEU A 857 34.09 -7.17 -16.12
C LEU A 857 34.07 -8.32 -17.13
N ARG A 858 34.82 -8.23 -18.24
CA ARG A 858 34.96 -9.34 -19.20
C ARG A 858 35.54 -10.58 -18.53
N THR A 859 36.60 -10.41 -17.74
CA THR A 859 37.22 -11.50 -16.97
C THR A 859 36.21 -12.13 -16.00
N HIS A 860 35.42 -11.31 -15.30
CA HIS A 860 34.34 -11.78 -14.43
C HIS A 860 33.30 -12.61 -15.17
N ILE A 861 32.76 -12.10 -16.28
CA ILE A 861 31.75 -12.79 -17.07
C ILE A 861 32.31 -14.12 -17.61
N LEU A 862 33.54 -14.12 -18.14
CA LEU A 862 34.19 -15.32 -18.67
C LEU A 862 34.40 -16.40 -17.60
N VAL A 863 34.84 -16.02 -16.39
CA VAL A 863 34.95 -16.97 -15.27
C VAL A 863 33.57 -17.46 -14.83
N ALA A 864 32.61 -16.54 -14.67
CA ALA A 864 31.27 -16.84 -14.19
C ALA A 864 30.46 -17.75 -15.14
N THR A 865 30.78 -17.73 -16.43
CA THR A 865 30.10 -18.50 -17.48
C THR A 865 30.90 -19.76 -17.89
N TYR A 866 32.12 -19.94 -17.39
CA TYR A 866 32.92 -21.14 -17.62
C TYR A 866 32.85 -22.14 -16.47
N ALA A 867 32.99 -21.66 -15.23
CA ALA A 867 32.97 -22.47 -14.01
C ALA A 867 31.63 -22.33 -13.28
N VAL A 868 31.15 -23.40 -12.66
CA VAL A 868 29.93 -23.42 -11.82
C VAL A 868 30.30 -23.85 -10.42
N GLY A 869 29.58 -23.33 -9.44
CA GLY A 869 29.69 -23.73 -8.04
C GLY A 869 29.20 -22.65 -7.10
N GLY A 870 28.82 -23.08 -5.89
CA GLY A 870 28.48 -22.19 -4.79
C GLY A 870 29.71 -21.50 -4.17
N PRO A 871 29.52 -20.83 -3.01
CA PRO A 871 30.62 -20.35 -2.18
C PRO A 871 31.64 -21.47 -1.92
N GLU A 872 32.92 -21.12 -1.87
CA GLU A 872 34.07 -22.04 -1.71
C GLU A 872 34.35 -22.97 -2.90
N GLU A 873 33.37 -23.24 -3.76
CA GLU A 873 33.56 -24.06 -4.95
C GLU A 873 34.07 -23.22 -6.13
N ARG A 874 33.69 -21.94 -6.24
CA ARG A 874 34.14 -21.05 -7.33
C ARG A 874 34.53 -19.70 -6.75
N ILE A 875 35.65 -19.15 -7.23
CA ILE A 875 36.09 -17.79 -6.88
C ILE A 875 35.85 -16.89 -8.08
N LEU A 876 34.99 -15.89 -7.94
CA LEU A 876 34.75 -14.89 -8.98
C LEU A 876 35.78 -13.76 -8.85
N PRO A 877 36.35 -13.29 -9.97
CA PRO A 877 37.28 -12.17 -9.95
C PRO A 877 36.54 -10.87 -9.55
N PRO A 878 37.22 -9.95 -8.87
CA PRO A 878 36.64 -8.67 -8.48
C PRO A 878 36.33 -7.81 -9.71
N THR A 879 35.26 -7.02 -9.61
CA THR A 879 34.86 -6.07 -10.68
C THR A 879 35.38 -4.65 -10.44
N GLN A 880 35.99 -4.38 -9.29
CA GLN A 880 36.56 -3.08 -8.94
C GLN A 880 38.09 -3.10 -9.02
N LEU A 881 38.68 -2.03 -9.56
CA LEU A 881 40.12 -1.93 -9.81
C LEU A 881 40.97 -2.05 -8.54
N HIS A 882 40.59 -1.37 -7.46
CA HIS A 882 41.29 -1.43 -6.17
C HIS A 882 41.38 -2.87 -5.62
N GLU A 883 40.26 -3.59 -5.63
CA GLU A 883 40.20 -4.96 -5.16
C GLU A 883 40.99 -5.90 -6.09
N ALA A 884 40.92 -5.67 -7.41
CA ALA A 884 41.65 -6.45 -8.40
C ALA A 884 43.17 -6.37 -8.24
N LEU A 885 43.70 -5.17 -7.97
CA LEU A 885 45.12 -4.93 -7.70
C LEU A 885 45.57 -5.60 -6.40
N SER A 886 44.72 -5.57 -5.36
CA SER A 886 45.02 -6.23 -4.08
C SER A 886 45.10 -7.77 -4.17
N ARG A 887 44.29 -8.37 -5.05
CA ARG A 887 44.15 -9.84 -5.18
C ARG A 887 45.06 -10.47 -6.25
N ALA A 888 45.89 -9.70 -6.94
CA ALA A 888 46.70 -10.17 -8.07
C ALA A 888 45.89 -10.96 -9.11
N THR A 889 44.77 -10.38 -9.56
CA THR A 889 43.79 -11.03 -10.43
C THR A 889 44.41 -11.46 -11.77
N CYS A 890 44.23 -12.73 -12.16
CA CYS A 890 44.75 -13.27 -13.43
C CYS A 890 43.73 -13.09 -14.56
N MET A 891 44.09 -12.41 -15.63
CA MET A 891 43.17 -12.15 -16.75
C MET A 891 42.92 -13.41 -17.57
N VAL A 892 41.69 -13.57 -18.08
CA VAL A 892 41.29 -14.75 -18.87
C VAL A 892 41.38 -14.46 -20.37
N THR A 893 42.44 -14.91 -21.03
CA THR A 893 42.65 -14.72 -22.48
C THR A 893 42.29 -15.94 -23.33
N GLN A 894 42.12 -17.09 -22.69
CA GLN A 894 41.73 -18.35 -23.32
C GLN A 894 41.09 -19.29 -22.29
N PHE A 895 40.37 -20.30 -22.79
CA PHE A 895 39.92 -21.43 -21.98
C PHE A 895 40.91 -22.60 -22.09
N PRO A 896 41.09 -23.44 -21.06
CA PRO A 896 40.43 -23.41 -19.74
C PRO A 896 40.87 -22.21 -18.87
N ILE A 897 40.01 -21.79 -17.94
CA ILE A 897 40.30 -20.66 -17.05
C ILE A 897 41.46 -20.99 -16.08
N PRO A 898 42.17 -19.98 -15.54
CA PRO A 898 43.20 -20.18 -14.52
C PRO A 898 42.70 -20.93 -13.29
N LYS A 899 43.50 -21.89 -12.78
CA LYS A 899 43.14 -22.75 -11.65
C LYS A 899 42.78 -21.99 -10.37
N GLN A 900 43.30 -20.78 -10.17
CA GLN A 900 42.98 -19.96 -9.00
C GLN A 900 41.48 -19.63 -8.84
N TYR A 901 40.70 -19.70 -9.92
CA TYR A 901 39.25 -19.47 -9.89
C TYR A 901 38.46 -20.75 -9.56
N MET A 902 39.12 -21.90 -9.56
CA MET A 902 38.57 -23.22 -9.25
C MET A 902 39.42 -23.84 -8.12
N PRO A 903 39.18 -23.45 -6.86
CA PRO A 903 39.94 -24.00 -5.73
C PRO A 903 39.84 -25.53 -5.67
N ASP A 904 40.97 -26.15 -5.34
CA ASP A 904 41.06 -27.60 -5.14
C ASP A 904 40.27 -28.02 -3.90
N ARG A 905 39.53 -29.12 -4.01
CA ARG A 905 38.77 -29.66 -2.88
C ARG A 905 39.74 -30.25 -1.86
N THR A 906 39.76 -29.74 -0.63
CA THR A 906 40.30 -30.49 0.50
C THR A 906 39.39 -31.69 0.77
N ILE A 907 39.76 -32.86 0.24
CA ILE A 907 39.12 -34.14 0.55
C ILE A 907 39.39 -34.42 2.03
N GLN A 908 38.45 -34.07 2.92
CA GLN A 908 38.53 -34.51 4.31
C GLN A 908 38.27 -36.02 4.39
N SER A 909 39.20 -36.72 5.05
CA SER A 909 39.42 -38.16 4.96
C SER A 909 38.44 -39.02 5.77
N VAL A 910 38.08 -40.20 5.24
CA VAL A 910 37.79 -41.51 5.88
C VAL A 910 36.67 -41.60 6.96
N ALA A 911 36.21 -40.51 7.57
CA ALA A 911 35.02 -40.49 8.44
C ALA A 911 33.68 -40.51 7.66
N SER A 912 33.78 -40.43 6.32
CA SER A 912 32.76 -40.08 5.33
C SER A 912 32.09 -41.28 4.63
N LEU A 913 31.82 -42.39 5.35
CA LEU A 913 31.07 -43.55 4.80
C LEU A 913 29.87 -43.94 5.68
N ARG A 914 29.72 -43.29 6.84
CA ARG A 914 28.72 -43.66 7.85
C ARG A 914 27.34 -43.06 7.57
N ALA A 915 27.26 -41.81 7.08
CA ALA A 915 26.00 -41.10 6.92
C ALA A 915 25.06 -41.76 5.90
N CYS A 916 25.55 -42.06 4.68
CA CYS A 916 24.76 -42.76 3.68
C CYS A 916 24.43 -44.20 4.09
N SER A 917 25.29 -44.86 4.88
CA SER A 917 25.02 -46.21 5.39
C SER A 917 23.88 -46.24 6.42
N GLU A 918 23.83 -45.26 7.33
CA GLU A 918 22.75 -45.12 8.33
C GLU A 918 21.40 -44.86 7.66
N LEU A 919 21.36 -43.98 6.64
CA LEU A 919 20.14 -43.73 5.86
C LEU A 919 19.70 -44.97 5.07
N ARG A 920 20.64 -45.70 4.46
CA ARG A 920 20.36 -46.95 3.76
C ARG A 920 19.76 -48.00 4.69
N GLU A 921 20.29 -48.14 5.91
CA GLU A 921 19.71 -49.04 6.91
C GLU A 921 18.29 -48.64 7.28
N ALA A 922 18.04 -47.35 7.50
CA ALA A 922 16.71 -46.83 7.80
C ALA A 922 15.72 -47.04 6.63
N ALA A 923 16.16 -46.78 5.39
CA ALA A 923 15.37 -47.01 4.19
C ALA A 923 15.05 -48.51 4.00
N PHE A 924 16.01 -49.40 4.27
CA PHE A 924 15.81 -50.84 4.21
C PHE A 924 14.79 -51.34 5.25
N LYS A 925 14.82 -50.81 6.48
CA LYS A 925 13.81 -51.11 7.51
C LYS A 925 12.40 -50.71 7.06
N LEU A 926 12.28 -49.55 6.41
CA LEU A 926 11.02 -49.08 5.84
C LEU A 926 10.56 -49.94 4.66
N ASP A 927 11.47 -50.36 3.79
CA ASP A 927 11.19 -51.17 2.61
C ASP A 927 10.73 -52.60 2.96
N THR A 928 11.26 -53.15 4.05
CA THR A 928 10.92 -54.48 4.58
C THR A 928 9.68 -54.46 5.47
N SER A 929 9.50 -53.39 6.26
CA SER A 929 8.38 -53.21 7.19
C SER A 929 7.81 -51.77 7.11
N PRO A 930 6.83 -51.52 6.22
CA PRO A 930 6.28 -50.18 5.97
C PRO A 930 5.35 -49.73 7.12
N THR A 931 5.94 -49.41 8.26
CA THR A 931 5.26 -48.97 9.49
C THR A 931 5.49 -47.48 9.75
N ASP A 932 4.60 -46.87 10.53
CA ASP A 932 4.75 -45.47 10.97
C ASP A 932 6.05 -45.23 11.76
N ILE A 933 6.47 -46.23 12.55
CA ILE A 933 7.70 -46.18 13.33
C ILE A 933 8.91 -46.14 12.39
N ALA A 934 8.98 -47.04 11.41
CA ALA A 934 10.08 -47.07 10.44
C ALA A 934 10.16 -45.79 9.60
N LEU A 935 9.02 -45.20 9.23
CA LEU A 935 8.98 -43.91 8.54
C LEU A 935 9.51 -42.78 9.43
N SER A 936 9.06 -42.71 10.68
CA SER A 936 9.53 -41.72 11.66
C SER A 936 11.03 -41.87 11.92
N ASP A 937 11.54 -43.10 12.00
CA ASP A 937 12.95 -43.38 12.21
C ASP A 937 13.80 -42.94 11.01
N MET A 938 13.34 -43.19 9.77
CA MET A 938 14.00 -42.68 8.55
C MET A 938 14.04 -41.14 8.54
N GLN A 939 12.92 -40.49 8.86
CA GLN A 939 12.83 -39.02 8.92
C GLN A 939 13.73 -38.42 10.00
N LYS A 940 13.75 -39.02 11.20
CA LYS A 940 14.64 -38.61 12.30
C LYS A 940 16.12 -38.80 11.94
N THR A 941 16.44 -39.89 11.25
CA THR A 941 17.82 -40.16 10.79
C THR A 941 18.26 -39.07 9.80
N ALA A 942 17.43 -38.76 8.80
CA ALA A 942 17.70 -37.65 7.88
C ALA A 942 17.84 -36.31 8.61
N TRP A 943 16.94 -36.02 9.55
CA TRP A 943 16.99 -34.81 10.38
C TRP A 943 18.30 -34.67 11.15
N ASN A 944 18.72 -35.73 11.84
CA ASN A 944 19.93 -35.72 12.67
C ASN A 944 21.19 -35.59 11.83
N LEU A 945 21.26 -36.25 10.67
CA LEU A 945 22.41 -36.16 9.76
C LEU A 945 22.58 -34.75 9.21
N ILE A 946 21.49 -34.09 8.81
CA ILE A 946 21.52 -32.71 8.32
C ILE A 946 21.89 -31.76 9.47
N ARG A 947 21.30 -31.93 10.65
CA ARG A 947 21.60 -31.10 11.83
C ARG A 947 23.07 -31.15 12.23
N ASN A 948 23.67 -32.33 12.17
CA ASN A 948 25.07 -32.56 12.54
C ASN A 948 26.04 -32.22 11.39
N GLY A 949 25.55 -31.78 10.23
CA GLY A 949 26.38 -31.47 9.07
C GLY A 949 27.10 -32.69 8.47
N ALA A 950 26.58 -33.91 8.69
CA ALA A 950 27.26 -35.15 8.29
C ALA A 950 27.43 -35.27 6.75
N LEU A 951 26.49 -34.70 6.00
CA LEU A 951 26.51 -34.64 4.53
C LEU A 951 27.41 -33.53 3.97
N SER A 952 28.10 -32.74 4.80
CA SER A 952 29.14 -31.82 4.32
C SER A 952 30.36 -32.55 3.78
N ALA A 953 30.62 -33.77 4.27
CA ALA A 953 31.76 -34.60 3.91
C ALA A 953 31.40 -35.79 2.99
N ASP A 954 30.20 -36.36 3.13
CA ASP A 954 29.76 -37.62 2.48
C ASP A 954 28.40 -37.46 1.78
N TYR A 955 28.40 -37.05 0.51
CA TYR A 955 27.19 -36.92 -0.30
C TYR A 955 27.25 -37.72 -1.62
N LEU A 956 28.40 -38.32 -1.94
CA LEU A 956 28.56 -39.20 -3.10
C LEU A 956 27.99 -40.58 -2.74
N GLY A 957 26.99 -41.03 -3.49
CA GLY A 957 26.23 -42.25 -3.17
C GLY A 957 24.87 -41.97 -2.52
N LEU A 958 24.59 -40.72 -2.10
CA LEU A 958 23.26 -40.31 -1.64
C LEU A 958 22.20 -40.60 -2.70
N GLY A 959 22.52 -40.44 -3.98
CA GLY A 959 21.58 -40.72 -5.07
C GLY A 959 21.09 -42.17 -5.09
N SER A 960 21.95 -43.14 -4.74
CA SER A 960 21.54 -44.55 -4.60
C SER A 960 20.62 -44.75 -3.40
N VAL A 961 20.89 -44.05 -2.29
CA VAL A 961 20.03 -44.09 -1.09
C VAL A 961 18.68 -43.43 -1.37
N LEU A 962 18.63 -42.34 -2.14
CA LEU A 962 17.38 -41.70 -2.57
C LEU A 962 16.50 -42.63 -3.41
N LEU A 963 17.11 -43.47 -4.26
CA LEU A 963 16.39 -44.52 -4.97
C LEU A 963 15.82 -45.58 -4.01
N GLU A 964 16.57 -46.02 -3.02
CA GLU A 964 16.08 -46.94 -1.99
C GLU A 964 14.93 -46.33 -1.17
N ILE A 965 15.06 -45.07 -0.76
CA ILE A 965 13.99 -44.30 -0.10
C ILE A 965 12.75 -44.26 -1.00
N GLN A 966 12.88 -43.91 -2.29
CA GLN A 966 11.75 -43.89 -3.23
C GLN A 966 11.06 -45.26 -3.33
N ARG A 967 11.82 -46.36 -3.42
CA ARG A 967 11.26 -47.72 -3.49
C ARG A 967 10.51 -48.07 -2.19
N ALA A 968 11.08 -47.75 -1.03
CA ALA A 968 10.45 -47.94 0.27
C ALA A 968 9.16 -47.13 0.41
N LEU A 969 9.19 -45.86 0.01
CA LEU A 969 8.04 -44.97 0.03
C LEU A 969 6.91 -45.51 -0.84
N LYS A 970 7.20 -46.03 -2.05
CA LYS A 970 6.18 -46.62 -2.94
C LYS A 970 5.34 -47.71 -2.28
N LYS A 971 5.89 -48.46 -1.31
CA LYS A 971 5.19 -49.52 -0.57
C LYS A 971 4.29 -49.00 0.57
N LEU A 972 4.41 -47.74 0.98
CA LEU A 972 3.60 -47.17 2.05
C LEU A 972 2.14 -46.95 1.63
N PRO A 973 1.19 -47.05 2.58
CA PRO A 973 -0.20 -46.66 2.38
C PRO A 973 -0.32 -45.20 1.89
N GLU A 974 -1.30 -44.95 1.04
CA GLU A 974 -1.52 -43.62 0.44
C GLU A 974 -1.74 -42.53 1.48
N SER A 975 -2.55 -42.78 2.52
CA SER A 975 -2.82 -41.81 3.59
C SER A 975 -1.55 -41.35 4.32
N LYS A 976 -0.55 -42.24 4.47
CA LYS A 976 0.72 -41.94 5.13
C LYS A 976 1.65 -41.16 4.24
N ARG A 977 1.72 -41.51 2.95
CA ARG A 977 2.50 -40.76 1.96
C ARG A 977 1.94 -39.36 1.71
N ALA A 978 0.61 -39.24 1.64
CA ALA A 978 -0.08 -37.98 1.42
C ALA A 978 0.22 -36.95 2.52
N ALA A 979 0.41 -37.40 3.76
CA ALA A 979 0.68 -36.55 4.92
C ALA A 979 1.94 -35.66 4.78
N PHE A 980 2.88 -36.02 3.90
CA PHE A 980 4.08 -35.23 3.59
C PHE A 980 4.28 -35.02 2.08
N GLY A 981 3.21 -35.16 1.29
CA GLY A 981 3.17 -34.75 -0.12
C GLY A 981 3.64 -35.79 -1.15
N TRP A 982 3.73 -37.08 -0.80
CA TRP A 982 4.04 -38.16 -1.73
C TRP A 982 2.78 -38.77 -2.40
N ASN A 983 1.93 -37.89 -2.92
CA ASN A 983 0.69 -38.26 -3.62
C ASN A 983 1.00 -38.90 -4.99
N LEU A 984 0.17 -39.88 -5.40
CA LEU A 984 0.21 -40.44 -6.74
C LEU A 984 -0.47 -39.48 -7.73
N LEU A 985 0.07 -39.35 -8.94
CA LEU A 985 -0.53 -38.50 -9.97
C LEU A 985 -1.57 -39.28 -10.81
N PRO A 986 -2.64 -38.62 -11.32
CA PRO A 986 -3.77 -39.31 -11.96
C PRO A 986 -3.43 -40.03 -13.27
N ASN A 987 -2.44 -39.53 -14.03
CA ASN A 987 -2.09 -40.00 -15.37
C ASN A 987 -0.94 -41.00 -15.37
N GLY A 988 -1.03 -42.03 -14.52
CA GLY A 988 -0.09 -43.15 -14.47
C GLY A 988 -0.28 -44.19 -15.58
N ILE A 989 -0.57 -43.79 -16.83
CA ILE A 989 -0.42 -44.72 -17.96
C ILE A 989 1.10 -44.83 -18.17
N GLY A 990 1.66 -45.98 -17.83
CA GLY A 990 3.06 -46.30 -18.11
C GLY A 990 3.35 -46.13 -19.60
N PRO A 991 4.62 -45.95 -20.00
CA PRO A 991 4.95 -45.87 -21.41
C PRO A 991 4.42 -47.13 -22.11
N ASP A 992 3.49 -46.97 -23.05
CA ASP A 992 3.18 -48.04 -23.99
C ASP A 992 4.49 -48.41 -24.67
N GLY A 993 4.87 -49.68 -24.50
CA GLY A 993 6.14 -50.20 -24.99
C GLY A 993 6.30 -49.93 -26.49
N ASN A 994 7.52 -49.58 -26.88
CA ASN A 994 7.99 -49.46 -28.27
C ASN A 994 7.57 -48.22 -29.07
N VAL A 995 7.84 -47.01 -28.56
CA VAL A 995 8.14 -45.88 -29.46
C VAL A 995 9.59 -45.44 -29.26
N LYS A 996 10.48 -45.87 -30.15
CA LYS A 996 11.84 -45.32 -30.26
C LYS A 996 11.75 -43.90 -30.84
N VAL A 997 11.39 -42.92 -30.02
CA VAL A 997 11.48 -41.50 -30.39
C VAL A 997 12.90 -41.04 -30.08
N THR A 998 13.77 -41.01 -31.08
CA THR A 998 15.07 -40.33 -30.95
C THR A 998 14.83 -38.83 -30.81
N CYS A 999 15.28 -38.23 -29.70
CA CYS A 999 15.28 -36.77 -29.52
C CYS A 999 16.63 -36.22 -29.95
N GLU A 1000 16.63 -35.28 -30.89
CA GLU A 1000 17.85 -34.56 -31.28
C GLU A 1000 18.35 -33.68 -30.13
N VAL A 1001 19.68 -33.55 -30.04
CA VAL A 1001 20.37 -32.71 -29.06
C VAL A 1001 20.49 -31.31 -29.64
N THR A 1002 19.96 -30.31 -28.95
CA THR A 1002 20.03 -28.90 -29.38
C THR A 1002 21.38 -28.27 -29.03
N GLU A 1003 21.76 -27.15 -29.64
CA GLU A 1003 22.98 -26.41 -29.29
C GLU A 1003 23.01 -25.99 -27.81
N CYS A 1004 21.86 -25.57 -27.27
CA CYS A 1004 21.70 -25.27 -25.84
C CYS A 1004 22.02 -26.48 -24.95
N ASP A 1005 21.65 -27.68 -25.36
CA ASP A 1005 21.95 -28.90 -24.59
C ASP A 1005 23.44 -29.20 -24.59
N ILE A 1006 24.11 -29.03 -25.72
CA ILE A 1006 25.56 -29.23 -25.81
C ILE A 1006 26.28 -28.28 -24.84
N ILE A 1007 25.86 -27.02 -24.79
CA ILE A 1007 26.42 -26.02 -23.87
C ILE A 1007 26.14 -26.42 -22.41
N GLY A 1008 24.90 -26.78 -22.08
CA GLY A 1008 24.50 -27.20 -20.75
C GLY A 1008 25.23 -28.46 -20.27
N VAL A 1009 25.35 -29.49 -21.13
CA VAL A 1009 26.10 -30.71 -20.83
C VAL A 1009 27.56 -30.39 -20.58
N ARG A 1010 28.21 -29.56 -21.42
CA ARG A 1010 29.60 -29.15 -21.18
C ARG A 1010 29.78 -28.50 -19.81
N LEU A 1011 28.83 -27.66 -19.41
CA LEU A 1011 28.86 -27.00 -18.10
C LEU A 1011 28.72 -28.01 -16.96
N ALA A 1012 27.73 -28.91 -17.06
CA ALA A 1012 27.50 -29.97 -16.08
C ALA A 1012 28.68 -30.96 -16.00
N THR A 1013 29.30 -31.32 -17.14
CA THR A 1013 30.49 -32.15 -17.21
C THR A 1013 31.63 -31.53 -16.42
N ARG A 1014 31.96 -30.25 -16.66
CA ARG A 1014 33.04 -29.56 -15.92
C ARG A 1014 32.79 -29.54 -14.41
N TYR A 1015 31.55 -29.34 -14.00
CA TYR A 1015 31.19 -29.37 -12.59
C TYR A 1015 31.29 -30.79 -12.00
N ALA A 1016 30.78 -31.80 -12.71
CA ALA A 1016 30.82 -33.20 -12.31
C ALA A 1016 32.26 -33.75 -12.20
N MET A 1017 33.18 -33.34 -13.09
CA MET A 1017 34.58 -33.75 -13.07
C MET A 1017 35.31 -33.38 -11.77
N ARG A 1018 34.80 -32.40 -11.01
CA ARG A 1018 35.34 -32.06 -9.68
C ARG A 1018 35.02 -33.09 -8.60
N TYR A 1019 33.97 -33.88 -8.83
CA TYR A 1019 33.45 -34.87 -7.88
C TYR A 1019 33.68 -36.31 -8.34
N LEU A 1020 33.89 -36.53 -9.64
CA LEU A 1020 34.07 -37.84 -10.27
C LEU A 1020 35.50 -38.00 -10.84
N PRO A 1021 36.56 -38.00 -10.03
CA PRO A 1021 37.94 -38.11 -10.53
C PRO A 1021 38.26 -39.46 -11.17
N SER A 1022 37.41 -40.48 -10.97
CA SER A 1022 37.56 -41.84 -11.50
C SER A 1022 37.14 -41.98 -12.97
N LYS A 1023 36.41 -41.01 -13.53
CA LYS A 1023 35.92 -41.03 -14.92
C LYS A 1023 36.67 -40.01 -15.79
N SER A 1024 36.73 -40.26 -17.10
CA SER A 1024 37.24 -39.26 -18.06
C SER A 1024 36.17 -38.22 -18.40
N GLU A 1025 36.61 -37.04 -18.85
CA GLU A 1025 35.70 -35.94 -19.24
C GLU A 1025 34.75 -36.37 -20.37
N GLU A 1026 35.26 -37.12 -21.36
CA GLU A 1026 34.48 -37.61 -22.49
C GLU A 1026 33.41 -38.63 -22.06
N ALA A 1027 33.75 -39.50 -21.10
CA ALA A 1027 32.81 -40.48 -20.57
C ALA A 1027 31.66 -39.79 -19.81
N VAL A 1028 31.98 -38.80 -18.96
CA VAL A 1028 30.97 -38.02 -18.24
C VAL A 1028 30.10 -37.21 -19.20
N HIS A 1029 30.69 -36.63 -20.24
CA HIS A 1029 29.96 -35.91 -21.28
C HIS A 1029 28.96 -36.82 -21.99
N GLN A 1030 29.41 -37.99 -22.46
CA GLN A 1030 28.55 -38.96 -23.14
C GLN A 1030 27.43 -39.49 -22.24
N ASP A 1031 27.76 -39.84 -20.98
CA ASP A 1031 26.80 -40.33 -20.00
C ASP A 1031 25.66 -39.32 -19.76
N LEU A 1032 25.99 -38.04 -19.59
CA LEU A 1032 25.02 -36.97 -19.38
C LEU A 1032 24.18 -36.72 -20.64
N THR A 1033 24.78 -36.72 -21.83
CA THR A 1033 24.05 -36.60 -23.10
C THR A 1033 23.05 -37.75 -23.28
N ASP A 1034 23.48 -38.98 -23.05
CA ASP A 1034 22.64 -40.18 -23.14
C ASP A 1034 21.49 -40.12 -22.12
N LEU A 1035 21.77 -39.71 -20.88
CA LEU A 1035 20.77 -39.59 -19.82
C LEU A 1035 19.69 -38.55 -20.20
N LEU A 1036 20.10 -37.37 -20.67
CA LEU A 1036 19.18 -36.32 -21.10
C LEU A 1036 18.29 -36.79 -22.27
N GLN A 1037 18.87 -37.45 -23.27
CA GLN A 1037 18.12 -37.99 -24.41
C GLN A 1037 17.08 -39.03 -23.96
N ARG A 1038 17.48 -39.99 -23.10
CA ARG A 1038 16.59 -41.01 -22.56
C ARG A 1038 15.44 -40.39 -21.77
N CYS A 1039 15.74 -39.45 -20.88
CA CYS A 1039 14.73 -38.79 -20.07
C CYS A 1039 13.77 -37.94 -20.90
N ARG A 1040 14.24 -37.24 -21.94
CA ARG A 1040 13.35 -36.51 -22.86
C ARG A 1040 12.45 -37.41 -23.67
N SER A 1041 12.99 -38.52 -24.18
CA SER A 1041 12.16 -39.54 -24.85
C SER A 1041 11.07 -40.05 -23.92
N MET A 1042 11.40 -40.32 -22.65
CA MET A 1042 10.44 -40.72 -21.64
C MET A 1042 9.39 -39.65 -21.37
N LEU A 1043 9.79 -38.40 -21.14
CA LEU A 1043 8.87 -37.28 -20.86
C LEU A 1043 7.96 -36.95 -22.05
N LYS A 1044 8.41 -37.14 -23.30
CA LYS A 1044 7.57 -36.97 -24.50
C LYS A 1044 6.31 -37.85 -24.46
N SER A 1045 6.42 -39.08 -23.96
CA SER A 1045 5.29 -40.01 -23.81
C SER A 1045 4.25 -39.52 -22.79
N TYR A 1046 4.62 -38.62 -21.88
CA TYR A 1046 3.74 -38.03 -20.88
C TYR A 1046 3.23 -36.63 -21.26
N ARG A 1047 3.60 -36.11 -22.44
CA ARG A 1047 3.07 -34.83 -22.95
C ARG A 1047 1.64 -35.01 -23.45
N ILE A 1048 0.79 -34.04 -23.16
CA ILE A 1048 -0.57 -33.99 -23.70
C ILE A 1048 -0.49 -33.59 -25.18
N PRO A 1049 -1.15 -34.31 -26.12
CA PRO A 1049 -1.22 -33.89 -27.52
C PRO A 1049 -1.93 -32.54 -27.65
N GLN A 1050 -1.25 -31.49 -28.14
CA GLN A 1050 -1.90 -30.22 -28.48
C GLN A 1050 -2.71 -30.37 -29.78
N PRO A 1051 -3.98 -29.94 -29.84
CA PRO A 1051 -4.72 -29.88 -31.08
C PRO A 1051 -4.31 -28.65 -31.91
N MET A 1052 -3.74 -28.91 -33.09
CA MET A 1052 -3.87 -28.08 -34.30
C MET A 1052 -3.61 -26.56 -34.18
N LEU A 1053 -2.35 -26.17 -33.91
CA LEU A 1053 -1.78 -24.94 -34.50
C LEU A 1053 -0.32 -25.23 -34.87
N GLY A 1054 0.04 -24.93 -36.12
CA GLY A 1054 1.26 -25.42 -36.77
C GLY A 1054 2.57 -25.00 -36.11
N SER A 1055 3.61 -25.81 -36.40
CA SER A 1055 5.01 -25.70 -36.00
C SER A 1055 5.37 -26.29 -34.62
N ALA A 1056 5.61 -27.60 -34.63
CA ALA A 1056 6.35 -28.31 -33.60
C ALA A 1056 7.84 -27.93 -33.62
N ASP A 1057 8.17 -26.78 -33.03
CA ASP A 1057 9.55 -26.47 -32.65
C ASP A 1057 9.56 -26.04 -31.18
N THR A 1058 9.84 -26.98 -30.28
CA THR A 1058 9.88 -26.67 -28.85
C THR A 1058 11.16 -25.92 -28.55
N GLY A 1059 11.08 -24.59 -28.50
CA GLY A 1059 12.17 -23.72 -28.06
C GLY A 1059 12.77 -24.16 -26.71
N PHE A 1060 14.00 -23.71 -26.43
CA PHE A 1060 14.73 -24.05 -25.21
C PHE A 1060 13.98 -23.60 -23.95
N ASN A 1061 13.60 -24.54 -23.07
CA ASN A 1061 12.84 -24.27 -21.85
C ASN A 1061 13.70 -24.28 -20.56
N GLY A 1062 15.02 -24.33 -20.71
CA GLY A 1062 16.01 -24.49 -19.64
C GLY A 1062 16.71 -25.83 -19.71
N PHE A 1063 17.83 -25.95 -19.00
CA PHE A 1063 18.60 -27.20 -18.90
C PHE A 1063 18.08 -28.08 -17.76
N ASP A 1064 18.37 -29.39 -17.79
CA ASP A 1064 17.95 -30.33 -16.74
C ASP A 1064 18.99 -30.44 -15.63
N TRP A 1065 18.97 -29.43 -14.75
CA TRP A 1065 19.85 -29.35 -13.58
C TRP A 1065 19.58 -30.46 -12.56
N PHE A 1066 18.34 -30.95 -12.47
CA PHE A 1066 17.96 -32.02 -11.56
C PHE A 1066 18.64 -33.35 -11.94
N LEU A 1067 18.54 -33.77 -13.21
CA LEU A 1067 19.19 -34.99 -13.69
C LEU A 1067 20.71 -34.93 -13.55
N SER A 1068 21.31 -33.78 -13.87
CA SER A 1068 22.76 -33.56 -13.73
C SER A 1068 23.20 -33.66 -12.26
N THR A 1069 22.40 -33.10 -11.34
CA THR A 1069 22.65 -33.23 -9.90
C THR A 1069 22.53 -34.70 -9.45
N MET A 1070 21.48 -35.40 -9.86
CA MET A 1070 21.29 -36.82 -9.52
C MET A 1070 22.42 -37.70 -10.06
N TYR A 1071 22.94 -37.42 -11.25
CA TYR A 1071 24.11 -38.12 -11.81
C TYR A 1071 25.37 -37.95 -10.96
N ILE A 1072 25.62 -36.74 -10.44
CA ILE A 1072 26.75 -36.50 -9.53
C ILE A 1072 26.52 -37.22 -8.19
N LEU A 1073 25.30 -37.17 -7.64
CA LEU A 1073 24.96 -37.80 -6.37
C LEU A 1073 24.97 -39.35 -6.43
N THR A 1074 24.86 -39.96 -7.61
CA THR A 1074 24.96 -41.42 -7.82
C THR A 1074 26.37 -41.87 -8.23
N ASP A 1075 27.40 -41.04 -8.00
CA ASP A 1075 28.79 -41.34 -8.40
C ASP A 1075 28.90 -41.68 -9.91
N GLY A 1076 28.09 -41.01 -10.73
CA GLY A 1076 28.05 -41.19 -12.18
C GLY A 1076 27.32 -42.45 -12.67
N ASN A 1077 26.48 -43.10 -11.85
CA ASN A 1077 25.74 -44.28 -12.30
C ASN A 1077 24.46 -43.91 -13.08
N VAL A 1078 24.54 -43.98 -14.42
CA VAL A 1078 23.42 -43.67 -15.35
C VAL A 1078 22.20 -44.57 -15.12
N SER A 1079 22.41 -45.85 -14.85
CA SER A 1079 21.33 -46.83 -14.66
C SER A 1079 20.50 -46.51 -13.41
N THR A 1080 21.16 -46.17 -12.30
CA THR A 1080 20.50 -45.76 -11.05
C THR A 1080 19.66 -44.50 -11.23
N VAL A 1081 20.18 -43.48 -11.93
CA VAL A 1081 19.44 -42.24 -12.18
C VAL A 1081 18.23 -42.49 -13.07
N THR A 1082 18.39 -43.33 -14.09
CA THR A 1082 17.29 -43.69 -15.00
C THR A 1082 16.17 -44.42 -14.25
N GLU A 1083 16.53 -45.40 -13.39
CA GLU A 1083 15.55 -46.13 -12.58
C GLU A 1083 14.85 -45.22 -11.57
N PHE A 1084 15.61 -44.33 -10.91
CA PHE A 1084 15.05 -43.31 -10.03
C PHE A 1084 14.05 -42.46 -10.78
N ALA A 1085 14.45 -41.85 -11.90
CA ALA A 1085 13.60 -40.96 -12.69
C ALA A 1085 12.28 -41.63 -13.09
N ILE A 1086 12.32 -42.86 -13.63
CA ILE A 1086 11.12 -43.62 -14.03
C ILE A 1086 10.15 -43.79 -12.86
N GLY A 1087 10.64 -44.22 -11.69
CA GLY A 1087 9.78 -44.39 -10.53
C GLY A 1087 9.35 -43.07 -9.89
N PHE A 1088 10.15 -42.01 -10.01
CA PHE A 1088 9.84 -40.69 -9.47
C PHE A 1088 8.72 -40.00 -10.25
N LEU A 1089 8.58 -40.29 -11.55
CA LEU A 1089 7.52 -39.77 -12.42
C LEU A 1089 6.09 -40.12 -11.96
N THR A 1090 5.89 -41.10 -11.07
CA THR A 1090 4.53 -41.44 -10.63
C THR A 1090 4.03 -40.56 -9.49
N PHE A 1091 4.90 -39.75 -8.88
CA PHE A 1091 4.60 -39.00 -7.66
C PHE A 1091 4.56 -37.49 -7.86
N MET A 1092 3.83 -36.80 -7.01
CA MET A 1092 3.71 -35.34 -7.01
C MET A 1092 5.04 -34.58 -6.84
N PRO A 1093 5.99 -34.98 -5.96
CA PRO A 1093 7.22 -34.21 -5.75
C PRO A 1093 8.04 -33.98 -7.01
N SER A 1094 7.95 -34.89 -8.00
CA SER A 1094 8.64 -34.71 -9.28
C SER A 1094 8.06 -33.57 -10.14
N MET A 1095 6.85 -33.05 -9.87
CA MET A 1095 6.34 -31.85 -10.56
C MET A 1095 6.99 -30.55 -10.03
N TYR A 1096 7.62 -30.62 -8.85
CA TYR A 1096 8.12 -29.45 -8.13
C TYR A 1096 9.65 -29.42 -8.07
N VAL A 1097 10.29 -30.54 -7.69
CA VAL A 1097 11.77 -30.64 -7.58
C VAL A 1097 12.44 -30.83 -8.94
N TRP A 1098 11.70 -31.32 -9.94
CA TRP A 1098 12.20 -31.54 -11.30
C TRP A 1098 11.51 -30.61 -12.31
N PRO A 1099 11.95 -29.34 -12.43
CA PRO A 1099 11.30 -28.32 -13.26
C PRO A 1099 11.05 -28.75 -14.71
N GLN A 1100 12.01 -29.39 -15.37
CA GLN A 1100 11.89 -29.81 -16.78
C GLN A 1100 10.71 -30.77 -17.03
N ARG A 1101 10.37 -31.60 -16.04
CA ARG A 1101 9.16 -32.44 -16.09
C ARG A 1101 7.89 -31.60 -16.08
N SER A 1102 7.82 -30.60 -15.20
CA SER A 1102 6.63 -29.75 -15.06
C SER A 1102 6.29 -29.02 -16.35
N TYR A 1103 7.29 -28.48 -17.07
CA TYR A 1103 7.10 -27.80 -18.36
C TYR A 1103 6.58 -28.71 -19.48
N GLY A 1104 6.85 -30.03 -19.40
CA GLY A 1104 6.41 -30.98 -20.42
C GLY A 1104 4.98 -31.51 -20.20
N CYS A 1105 4.49 -31.55 -18.96
CA CYS A 1105 3.37 -32.43 -18.59
C CYS A 1105 2.25 -31.74 -17.79
N THR A 1106 2.15 -30.40 -17.77
CA THR A 1106 1.07 -29.71 -17.03
C THR A 1106 -0.32 -30.09 -17.57
N PRO A 1107 -1.26 -30.50 -16.70
CA PRO A 1107 -2.60 -30.89 -17.11
C PRO A 1107 -3.36 -29.74 -17.76
N SER A 1108 -4.04 -30.05 -18.87
CA SER A 1108 -4.82 -29.12 -19.68
C SER A 1108 -6.02 -28.55 -18.90
N THR A 1109 -5.87 -27.34 -18.38
CA THR A 1109 -6.99 -26.44 -18.08
C THR A 1109 -7.05 -25.35 -19.16
N GLY A 1110 -7.47 -25.76 -20.35
CA GLY A 1110 -7.67 -24.87 -21.51
C GLY A 1110 -6.40 -24.46 -22.25
N ASP A 1111 -6.59 -23.88 -23.44
CA ASP A 1111 -5.60 -23.55 -24.48
C ASP A 1111 -4.48 -22.53 -24.10
N ARG A 1112 -4.24 -22.22 -22.82
CA ARG A 1112 -3.52 -20.97 -22.46
C ARG A 1112 -2.52 -20.98 -21.30
N VAL A 1113 -2.06 -22.11 -20.79
CA VAL A 1113 -1.14 -22.09 -19.62
C VAL A 1113 0.31 -22.37 -20.01
N GLU A 1114 1.03 -21.30 -20.38
CA GLU A 1114 2.51 -21.28 -20.44
C GLU A 1114 3.17 -20.88 -19.10
N ILE A 1115 2.38 -20.74 -18.03
CA ILE A 1115 2.87 -20.31 -16.72
C ILE A 1115 3.35 -21.51 -15.90
N PRO A 1116 4.59 -21.50 -15.37
CA PRO A 1116 5.15 -22.66 -14.67
C PRO A 1116 4.51 -22.92 -13.31
N LEU A 1117 4.34 -24.20 -12.95
CA LEU A 1117 3.79 -24.61 -11.66
C LEU A 1117 4.61 -24.10 -10.45
N ILE A 1118 5.95 -24.13 -10.58
CA ILE A 1118 6.86 -23.60 -9.54
C ILE A 1118 6.58 -22.11 -9.27
N TYR A 1119 6.26 -21.34 -10.31
CA TYR A 1119 5.94 -19.93 -10.17
C TYR A 1119 4.56 -19.74 -9.54
N SER A 1120 3.51 -20.34 -10.11
CA SER A 1120 2.13 -20.13 -9.64
C SER A 1120 1.87 -20.69 -8.25
N THR A 1121 2.63 -21.70 -7.81
CA THR A 1121 2.41 -22.42 -6.56
C THR A 1121 3.52 -22.17 -5.55
N CYS A 1122 4.76 -22.62 -5.80
CA CYS A 1122 5.85 -22.48 -4.83
C CYS A 1122 6.17 -21.02 -4.53
N CYS A 1123 6.32 -20.18 -5.56
CA CYS A 1123 6.64 -18.77 -5.35
C CYS A 1123 5.48 -18.02 -4.66
N HIS A 1124 4.23 -18.40 -4.94
CA HIS A 1124 3.06 -17.84 -4.25
C HIS A 1124 3.07 -18.16 -2.76
N LEU A 1125 3.38 -19.41 -2.40
CA LEU A 1125 3.51 -19.86 -1.02
C LEU A 1125 4.72 -19.23 -0.32
N ILE A 1126 5.84 -19.06 -1.02
CA ILE A 1126 7.03 -18.37 -0.49
C ILE A 1126 6.68 -16.92 -0.16
N GLU A 1127 6.05 -16.17 -1.07
CA GLU A 1127 5.67 -14.78 -0.81
C GLU A 1127 4.67 -14.65 0.33
N TRP A 1128 3.68 -15.54 0.40
CA TRP A 1128 2.70 -15.56 1.49
C TRP A 1128 3.36 -15.75 2.87
N ILE A 1129 4.21 -16.77 3.00
CA ILE A 1129 4.87 -17.04 4.28
C ILE A 1129 5.93 -15.96 4.58
N LEU A 1130 6.59 -15.40 3.56
CA LEU A 1130 7.55 -14.31 3.75
C LEU A 1130 6.88 -13.03 4.25
N GLU A 1131 5.72 -12.65 3.69
CA GLU A 1131 4.92 -11.51 4.18
C GLU A 1131 4.51 -11.70 5.66
N THR A 1132 4.23 -12.94 6.05
CA THR A 1132 3.76 -13.29 7.40
C THR A 1132 4.90 -13.40 8.43
N GLU A 1133 5.98 -14.12 8.11
CA GLU A 1133 7.06 -14.44 9.05
C GLU A 1133 8.23 -13.44 8.99
N LEU A 1134 8.45 -12.76 7.85
CA LEU A 1134 9.56 -11.82 7.62
C LEU A 1134 9.08 -10.54 6.90
N PRO A 1135 8.13 -9.78 7.48
CA PRO A 1135 7.49 -8.64 6.82
C PRO A 1135 8.46 -7.52 6.43
N SER A 1136 9.57 -7.34 7.16
CA SER A 1136 10.61 -6.36 6.84
C SER A 1136 11.36 -6.72 5.55
N VAL A 1137 11.66 -8.01 5.35
CA VAL A 1137 12.29 -8.52 4.13
C VAL A 1137 11.32 -8.38 2.96
N PHE A 1138 10.06 -8.81 3.13
CA PHE A 1138 9.02 -8.65 2.11
C PHE A 1138 8.84 -7.18 1.68
N SER A 1139 8.78 -6.27 2.65
CA SER A 1139 8.68 -4.82 2.39
C SER A 1139 9.89 -4.27 1.64
N ALA A 1140 11.09 -4.80 1.89
CA ALA A 1140 12.31 -4.38 1.21
C ALA A 1140 12.26 -4.69 -0.31
N PHE A 1141 11.71 -5.84 -0.69
CA PHE A 1141 11.42 -6.18 -2.09
C PHE A 1141 10.42 -5.19 -2.70
N THR A 1142 9.28 -4.98 -2.04
CA THR A 1142 8.22 -4.06 -2.51
C THR A 1142 8.73 -2.64 -2.70
N LEU A 1143 9.53 -2.11 -1.76
CA LEU A 1143 10.15 -0.78 -1.85
C LEU A 1143 11.17 -0.68 -3.00
N SER A 1144 11.90 -1.77 -3.27
CA SER A 1144 12.84 -1.84 -4.39
C SER A 1144 12.12 -2.02 -5.74
N GLY A 1145 10.82 -2.30 -5.73
CA GLY A 1145 10.01 -2.53 -6.93
C GLY A 1145 10.32 -3.85 -7.63
N CYS A 1146 10.79 -4.86 -6.89
CA CYS A 1146 11.00 -6.23 -7.38
C CYS A 1146 10.24 -7.22 -6.48
N THR A 1147 10.05 -8.46 -6.94
CA THR A 1147 9.31 -9.47 -6.17
C THR A 1147 10.18 -10.63 -5.73
N PRO A 1148 9.94 -11.22 -4.54
CA PRO A 1148 10.68 -12.40 -4.09
C PRO A 1148 10.59 -13.56 -5.08
N SER A 1149 9.46 -13.69 -5.79
CA SER A 1149 9.26 -14.71 -6.82
C SER A 1149 10.31 -14.70 -7.92
N GLN A 1150 10.79 -13.51 -8.32
CA GLN A 1150 11.74 -13.37 -9.40
C GLN A 1150 13.04 -14.13 -9.13
N ILE A 1151 13.55 -14.08 -7.89
CA ILE A 1151 14.78 -14.79 -7.51
C ILE A 1151 14.52 -16.21 -7.03
N CYS A 1152 13.44 -16.45 -6.27
CA CYS A 1152 13.11 -17.79 -5.76
C CYS A 1152 12.80 -18.76 -6.89
N GLN A 1153 12.10 -18.33 -7.95
CA GLN A 1153 11.84 -19.18 -9.11
C GLN A 1153 13.15 -19.62 -9.77
N ARG A 1154 14.13 -18.72 -9.88
CA ARG A 1154 15.45 -19.03 -10.45
C ARG A 1154 16.16 -20.08 -9.59
N TRP A 1155 16.24 -19.87 -8.29
CA TRP A 1155 16.85 -20.84 -7.37
C TRP A 1155 16.25 -22.24 -7.51
N LEU A 1156 14.93 -22.34 -7.57
CA LEU A 1156 14.23 -23.60 -7.72
C LEU A 1156 14.41 -24.24 -9.11
N ARG A 1157 14.46 -23.44 -10.17
CA ARG A 1157 14.67 -23.92 -11.54
C ARG A 1157 16.08 -24.47 -11.77
N GLU A 1158 17.07 -23.77 -11.22
CA GLU A 1158 18.50 -24.07 -11.38
C GLU A 1158 19.03 -24.98 -10.25
N LEU A 1159 18.15 -25.52 -9.39
CA LEU A 1159 18.50 -26.37 -8.25
C LEU A 1159 19.58 -25.73 -7.35
N PHE A 1160 19.52 -24.41 -7.19
CA PHE A 1160 20.48 -23.58 -6.44
C PHE A 1160 21.93 -23.65 -6.95
N TRP A 1161 22.17 -24.17 -8.16
CA TRP A 1161 23.50 -24.10 -8.79
C TRP A 1161 23.94 -22.63 -8.86
N ASN A 1162 25.23 -22.35 -8.58
CA ASN A 1162 25.83 -21.02 -8.37
C ASN A 1162 25.41 -20.24 -7.11
N VAL A 1163 24.47 -20.75 -6.32
CA VAL A 1163 24.05 -20.12 -5.04
C VAL A 1163 24.59 -20.93 -3.87
N LEU A 1164 24.46 -22.25 -3.91
CA LEU A 1164 24.82 -23.13 -2.80
C LEU A 1164 25.87 -24.16 -3.23
N PRO A 1165 26.73 -24.61 -2.30
CA PRO A 1165 27.63 -25.73 -2.57
C PRO A 1165 26.84 -27.04 -2.70
N LEU A 1166 27.43 -28.04 -3.37
CA LEU A 1166 26.77 -29.31 -3.68
C LEU A 1166 26.26 -30.04 -2.42
N SER A 1167 26.96 -29.92 -1.29
CA SER A 1167 26.53 -30.51 -0.01
C SER A 1167 25.19 -29.95 0.47
N GLU A 1168 24.96 -28.65 0.31
CA GLU A 1168 23.70 -28.00 0.70
C GLU A 1168 22.59 -28.29 -0.31
N ILE A 1169 22.93 -28.43 -1.60
CA ILE A 1169 22.00 -28.92 -2.63
C ILE A 1169 21.58 -30.37 -2.32
N ALA A 1170 22.51 -31.21 -1.87
CA ALA A 1170 22.22 -32.58 -1.44
C ALA A 1170 21.30 -32.61 -0.21
N ASN A 1171 21.53 -31.73 0.78
CA ASN A 1171 20.63 -31.55 1.93
C ASN A 1171 19.22 -31.14 1.48
N TYR A 1172 19.12 -30.19 0.54
CA TYR A 1172 17.85 -29.74 -0.03
C TYR A 1172 17.08 -30.91 -0.68
N VAL A 1173 17.72 -31.69 -1.55
CA VAL A 1173 17.08 -32.85 -2.20
C VAL A 1173 16.63 -33.88 -1.16
N LEU A 1174 17.48 -34.18 -0.16
CA LEU A 1174 17.12 -35.12 0.91
C LEU A 1174 15.94 -34.63 1.74
N LEU A 1175 15.86 -33.35 2.09
CA LEU A 1175 14.72 -32.77 2.82
C LEU A 1175 13.41 -32.95 2.04
N CYS A 1176 13.42 -32.58 0.75
CA CYS A 1176 12.24 -32.72 -0.11
C CYS A 1176 11.78 -34.18 -0.25
N MET A 1177 12.70 -35.14 -0.30
CA MET A 1177 12.36 -36.56 -0.45
C MET A 1177 11.95 -37.21 0.89
N ALA A 1178 12.68 -36.96 1.97
CA ALA A 1178 12.50 -37.66 3.24
C ALA A 1178 11.45 -37.00 4.13
N LEU A 1179 11.45 -35.67 4.25
CA LEU A 1179 10.58 -34.94 5.17
C LEU A 1179 9.32 -34.40 4.50
N GLY A 1180 9.37 -34.13 3.20
CA GLY A 1180 8.22 -33.72 2.40
C GLY A 1180 8.51 -32.60 1.41
N ILE A 1181 7.72 -32.51 0.35
CA ILE A 1181 7.95 -31.53 -0.72
C ILE A 1181 7.73 -30.07 -0.27
N ASP A 1182 6.96 -29.86 0.79
CA ASP A 1182 6.75 -28.54 1.38
C ASP A 1182 8.06 -27.90 1.89
N TYR A 1183 9.07 -28.70 2.22
CA TYR A 1183 10.40 -28.21 2.56
C TYR A 1183 11.05 -27.38 1.44
N GLN A 1184 10.64 -27.55 0.18
CA GLN A 1184 11.09 -26.69 -0.92
C GLN A 1184 10.78 -25.21 -0.66
N VAL A 1185 9.61 -24.92 -0.09
CA VAL A 1185 9.18 -23.57 0.27
C VAL A 1185 9.94 -23.06 1.50
N TYR A 1186 10.05 -23.88 2.55
CA TYR A 1186 10.74 -23.51 3.79
C TYR A 1186 12.24 -23.28 3.59
N TYR A 1187 12.85 -23.99 2.63
CA TYR A 1187 14.24 -23.83 2.27
C TYR A 1187 14.52 -22.43 1.69
N CYS A 1188 13.69 -21.98 0.74
CA CYS A 1188 13.79 -20.63 0.18
C CYS A 1188 13.58 -19.55 1.24
N ILE A 1189 12.59 -19.73 2.12
CA ILE A 1189 12.32 -18.78 3.22
C ILE A 1189 13.50 -18.71 4.19
N SER A 1190 14.14 -19.85 4.48
CA SER A 1190 15.32 -19.90 5.35
C SER A 1190 16.53 -19.22 4.72
N LEU A 1191 16.74 -19.37 3.41
CA LEU A 1191 17.79 -18.66 2.69
C LEU A 1191 17.55 -17.14 2.66
N LEU A 1192 16.30 -16.70 2.51
CA LEU A 1192 15.93 -15.28 2.64
C LEU A 1192 16.11 -14.77 4.08
N ARG A 1193 15.77 -15.58 5.08
CA ARG A 1193 16.01 -15.26 6.49
C ARG A 1193 17.49 -15.07 6.80
N HIS A 1194 18.33 -15.95 6.26
CA HIS A 1194 19.78 -15.86 6.37
C HIS A 1194 20.30 -14.52 5.84
N ASN A 1195 19.76 -14.08 4.70
CA ASN A 1195 20.16 -12.85 4.04
C ASN A 1195 19.39 -11.60 4.50
N ALA A 1196 18.58 -11.66 5.56
CA ALA A 1196 17.67 -10.57 5.94
C ALA A 1196 18.40 -9.23 6.16
N SER A 1197 19.54 -9.23 6.85
CA SER A 1197 20.35 -8.03 7.09
C SER A 1197 20.95 -7.45 5.80
N HIS A 1198 21.42 -8.32 4.91
CA HIS A 1198 22.01 -7.94 3.63
C HIS A 1198 20.95 -7.40 2.65
N VAL A 1199 19.77 -8.01 2.60
CA VAL A 1199 18.62 -7.52 1.81
C VAL A 1199 18.23 -6.12 2.27
N LEU A 1200 18.08 -5.90 3.58
CA LEU A 1200 17.73 -4.57 4.12
C LEU A 1200 18.81 -3.52 3.85
N ARG A 1201 20.09 -3.90 3.84
CA ARG A 1201 21.19 -3.00 3.44
C ARG A 1201 21.15 -2.68 1.95
N ALA A 1202 21.07 -3.70 1.09
CA ALA A 1202 21.05 -3.54 -0.35
C ALA A 1202 19.83 -2.72 -0.84
N THR A 1203 18.68 -2.84 -0.17
CA THR A 1203 17.52 -1.97 -0.45
C THR A 1203 17.79 -0.51 -0.15
N ARG A 1204 18.47 -0.19 0.96
CA ARG A 1204 18.86 1.20 1.28
C ARG A 1204 19.84 1.76 0.25
N GLU A 1205 20.70 0.90 -0.29
CA GLU A 1205 21.71 1.24 -1.30
C GLU A 1205 21.16 1.20 -2.75
N GLN A 1206 19.88 0.84 -2.95
CA GLN A 1206 19.24 0.64 -4.27
C GLN A 1206 19.87 -0.47 -5.14
N GLU A 1207 20.61 -1.40 -4.55
CA GLU A 1207 21.36 -2.47 -5.22
C GLU A 1207 20.77 -3.87 -4.97
N LEU A 1208 19.51 -3.96 -4.52
CA LEU A 1208 18.90 -5.23 -4.14
C LEU A 1208 18.92 -6.26 -5.27
N ILE A 1209 18.58 -5.87 -6.50
CA ILE A 1209 18.56 -6.80 -7.64
C ILE A 1209 19.97 -7.30 -7.97
N THR A 1210 20.98 -6.43 -7.88
CA THR A 1210 22.39 -6.78 -8.12
C THR A 1210 22.84 -7.81 -7.08
N PHE A 1211 22.62 -7.53 -5.79
CA PHE A 1211 22.98 -8.42 -4.69
C PHE A 1211 22.34 -9.81 -4.82
N LEU A 1212 21.04 -9.88 -5.12
CA LEU A 1212 20.31 -11.15 -5.21
C LEU A 1212 20.80 -12.05 -6.36
N ASN A 1213 21.29 -11.45 -7.45
CA ASN A 1213 21.83 -12.19 -8.59
C ASN A 1213 23.29 -12.64 -8.38
N GLU A 1214 23.97 -12.12 -7.35
CA GLU A 1214 25.30 -12.54 -6.92
C GLU A 1214 25.21 -13.77 -5.99
N GLY A 1215 24.89 -14.93 -6.55
CA GLY A 1215 24.63 -16.17 -5.80
C GLY A 1215 25.71 -16.56 -4.77
N HIS A 1216 26.98 -16.29 -5.06
CA HIS A 1216 28.10 -16.53 -4.15
C HIS A 1216 28.00 -15.75 -2.82
N HIS A 1217 27.45 -14.54 -2.84
CA HIS A 1217 27.21 -13.76 -1.62
C HIS A 1217 25.96 -14.26 -0.89
N VAL A 1218 24.90 -14.60 -1.64
CA VAL A 1218 23.62 -15.07 -1.09
C VAL A 1218 23.76 -16.38 -0.31
N GLY A 1219 24.54 -17.34 -0.83
CA GLY A 1219 24.75 -18.62 -0.15
C GLY A 1219 25.93 -18.64 0.82
N ALA A 1220 26.73 -17.57 0.91
CA ALA A 1220 27.92 -17.56 1.75
C ALA A 1220 27.55 -17.82 3.21
N LEU A 1221 28.20 -18.80 3.85
CA LEU A 1221 27.95 -19.21 5.24
C LEU A 1221 26.55 -19.80 5.52
N PHE A 1222 25.73 -20.03 4.48
CA PHE A 1222 24.46 -20.72 4.65
C PHE A 1222 24.70 -22.21 4.96
N SER A 1223 24.05 -22.70 6.01
CA SER A 1223 24.12 -24.12 6.41
C SER A 1223 22.72 -24.60 6.77
N THR A 1224 22.23 -25.62 6.06
CA THR A 1224 20.88 -26.18 6.28
C THR A 1224 20.68 -26.62 7.74
N GLY A 1225 21.70 -27.22 8.36
CA GLY A 1225 21.64 -27.68 9.75
C GLY A 1225 21.32 -26.59 10.78
N GLN A 1226 21.72 -25.33 10.53
CA GLN A 1226 21.44 -24.20 11.43
C GLN A 1226 19.98 -23.74 11.34
N TYR A 1227 19.39 -23.81 10.15
CA TYR A 1227 18.01 -23.38 9.89
C TYR A 1227 16.99 -24.51 9.99
N LEU A 1228 17.43 -25.75 10.18
CA LEU A 1228 16.56 -26.93 10.21
C LEU A 1228 15.47 -26.83 11.29
N MET A 1229 15.80 -26.33 12.49
CA MET A 1229 14.82 -26.09 13.55
C MET A 1229 13.75 -25.07 13.13
N TYR A 1230 14.18 -23.99 12.46
CA TYR A 1230 13.25 -22.98 11.95
C TYR A 1230 12.33 -23.55 10.86
N MET A 1231 12.86 -24.38 9.95
CA MET A 1231 12.02 -25.09 8.96
C MET A 1231 11.01 -26.02 9.64
N GLY A 1232 11.39 -26.71 10.71
CA GLY A 1232 10.47 -27.55 11.49
C GLY A 1232 9.35 -26.76 12.19
N ASP A 1233 9.62 -25.52 12.59
CA ASP A 1233 8.58 -24.64 13.14
C ASP A 1233 7.65 -24.10 12.05
N LEU A 1234 8.17 -23.83 10.85
CA LEU A 1234 7.34 -23.52 9.67
C LEU A 1234 6.47 -24.71 9.26
N GLU A 1235 7.01 -25.92 9.28
CA GLU A 1235 6.28 -27.15 9.00
C GLU A 1235 5.04 -27.27 9.88
N LYS A 1236 5.20 -27.16 11.20
CA LYS A 1236 4.09 -27.26 12.17
C LYS A 1236 2.98 -26.24 11.89
N LYS A 1237 3.34 -25.04 11.46
CA LYS A 1237 2.39 -23.95 11.18
C LYS A 1237 1.70 -24.11 9.82
N TYR A 1238 2.44 -24.45 8.77
CA TYR A 1238 2.01 -24.23 7.39
C TYR A 1238 1.80 -25.49 6.55
N ARG A 1239 2.29 -26.67 6.97
CA ARG A 1239 2.28 -27.91 6.17
C ARG A 1239 0.92 -28.25 5.58
N HIS A 1240 -0.13 -28.23 6.41
CA HIS A 1240 -1.47 -28.61 5.96
C HIS A 1240 -1.95 -27.76 4.78
N ILE A 1241 -1.68 -26.45 4.81
CA ILE A 1241 -2.07 -25.51 3.75
C ILE A 1241 -1.15 -25.65 2.54
N VAL A 1242 0.17 -25.70 2.77
CA VAL A 1242 1.16 -25.80 1.69
C VAL A 1242 0.91 -27.06 0.86
N LEU A 1243 0.73 -28.22 1.50
CA LEU A 1243 0.47 -29.47 0.81
C LEU A 1243 -0.91 -29.50 0.13
N GLN A 1244 -1.94 -28.91 0.75
CA GLN A 1244 -3.26 -28.79 0.12
C GLN A 1244 -3.18 -27.97 -1.19
N GLU A 1245 -2.51 -26.82 -1.16
CA GLU A 1245 -2.31 -25.97 -2.33
C GLU A 1245 -1.48 -26.65 -3.41
N MET A 1246 -0.38 -27.34 -3.03
CA MET A 1246 0.44 -28.11 -3.97
C MET A 1246 -0.32 -29.27 -4.61
N THR A 1247 -1.19 -29.94 -3.84
CA THR A 1247 -2.00 -31.06 -4.33
C THR A 1247 -3.08 -30.58 -5.30
N SER A 1248 -3.79 -29.50 -4.94
CA SER A 1248 -4.80 -28.88 -5.81
C SER A 1248 -4.20 -28.38 -7.13
N ALA A 1249 -3.00 -27.81 -7.11
CA ALA A 1249 -2.37 -27.26 -8.31
C ALA A 1249 -1.95 -28.32 -9.34
N VAL A 1250 -1.78 -29.58 -8.95
CA VAL A 1250 -1.51 -30.70 -9.88
C VAL A 1250 -2.78 -31.45 -10.30
N GLY A 1251 -3.97 -30.95 -9.97
CA GLY A 1251 -5.25 -31.54 -10.34
C GLY A 1251 -5.63 -32.79 -9.53
N LEU A 1252 -5.03 -32.97 -8.35
CA LEU A 1252 -5.44 -33.98 -7.38
C LEU A 1252 -6.47 -33.33 -6.44
N HIS A 1253 -7.70 -33.84 -6.44
CA HIS A 1253 -8.80 -33.42 -5.57
C HIS A 1253 -9.14 -34.48 -4.54
#